data_AF-A0A1H4DB31-F1
#
_entry.id   AF-A0A1H4DB31-F1
#
_cell.length_a   1.000
_cell.length_b   1.000
_cell.length_c   1.000
_cell.angle_alpha   90.00
_cell.angle_beta   90.00
_cell.angle_gamma   90.00
#
_symmetry.space_group_name_H-M   'P 1'
#
loop_
_entity.id
_entity.type
_entity.pdbx_description
1 polymer ?
#
loop_
_entity_poly.entity_id
_entity_poly.type
_entity_poly.pdbx_seq_one_letter_code
_entity_poly.pdbx_strand_id
1 'polypeptide(L)'
;MDTKLKINGLNQVYGVVDNEVTEIVIPDGVVSIKPNSFKGCKRLKAVKIPESVETIGASAFMDCSSLKEIVLPQNLTSIDANVFTGCTSLRRVTIQEYVTSIALTGFIDCKQLEEFIISPANSKYCSVDGIIYNSRKSILYMVPAKVKISDLVIDKKVKKIEKGAFRGCQTIQSIVIPSSITKFNDYTFEDCKNLRKINIPEGTTEIPFFFLSGCSSLEEITLPESLSFILMKAFDGCSALRRISLPRNVSVIVGGFDGCDSLERIEVDPNNKDYVSVNGVLYSKDMCKIICYPSAHPDETFTIPSTITSLGNGVFTNCKNLKELYIPNYADLAENIISKCPSLTAIHIHIQDIKGAPVDKNAFHGVYTSLCTLYVPKGCADDYRKHPAFAIFPNIQEEKQEETGISPIDMVELSPDGKTLIQVKDVYKQYLICLDIPEGVCIIGKHAFEDCCSLEHISFPETIETIEIGAFRKCRSLKELSLPSSLREIQNFAFAECSSVTSKILPEGVRRLGFGIFEKVSIPEIFIPSSVKKIDPNAFRGCDQLSMIIVDPANPYYASFEGALYNKDMTELISVPSSSNIKDFRIPDSVLSVSKDAFHKCIGIESIRLNDAMESFPVNIFSNDLVNLDSIIVGEKFKLYQVKDGVLYDKDGTELIKMPRKAQIQEYVIPDGVKRISDYAFKGCGRLQSITIPESVTEIGQNIFDGCKGLATMKLLCNLIDLNWNTFDDIDKKKCKVYVPEQLFIFGFKGTAIEKFDVYSLKELESGADADSELIAEVSVDEKGYALKLGKKTKITGDFHLEDIETMSSRIYDYLDVSEATFGSEMEEWSQFLGMSHSGPVYGNSGTREVDILLRFISSIKVATLVLPDDVQRRHINAAKNNQYIKQLIVRDSCKLFSYVDGKLMNKKKTLIAFER
;
A
#
# COMPACT_ATOMS: atom_id res chain seq x y z
N MET A 1 -53.49 -69.06 3.24
CA MET A 1 -53.09 -67.64 3.20
C MET A 1 -52.67 -67.36 1.78
N ASP A 2 -53.44 -66.57 1.03
CA ASP A 2 -53.09 -66.16 -0.33
C ASP A 2 -51.69 -65.55 -0.32
N THR A 3 -50.72 -66.27 -0.87
CA THR A 3 -49.33 -65.85 -0.89
C THR A 3 -49.23 -64.65 -1.83
N LYS A 4 -49.19 -63.45 -1.26
CA LYS A 4 -48.79 -62.20 -1.96
C LYS A 4 -47.34 -62.25 -2.48
N LEU A 5 -46.65 -63.39 -2.32
CA LEU A 5 -45.25 -63.62 -2.57
C LEU A 5 -45.06 -64.71 -3.63
N LYS A 6 -44.05 -64.52 -4.48
CA LYS A 6 -43.55 -65.54 -5.40
C LYS A 6 -42.35 -66.25 -4.76
N ILE A 7 -42.56 -67.51 -4.35
CA ILE A 7 -41.56 -68.37 -3.69
C ILE A 7 -41.25 -69.57 -4.57
N ASN A 8 -39.97 -69.91 -4.77
CA ASN A 8 -39.57 -71.09 -5.56
C ASN A 8 -39.37 -72.34 -4.68
N GLY A 9 -39.17 -73.51 -5.31
CA GLY A 9 -38.94 -74.78 -4.60
C GLY A 9 -37.64 -74.86 -3.79
N LEU A 10 -36.83 -73.80 -3.78
CA LEU A 10 -35.61 -73.65 -2.97
C LEU A 10 -35.85 -72.70 -1.77
N ASN A 11 -37.10 -72.39 -1.44
CA ASN A 11 -37.50 -71.45 -0.39
C ASN A 11 -36.90 -70.04 -0.57
N GLN A 12 -36.94 -69.52 -1.81
CA GLN A 12 -36.42 -68.19 -2.14
C GLN A 12 -37.54 -67.28 -2.63
N VAL A 13 -37.62 -66.06 -2.09
CA VAL A 13 -38.56 -65.03 -2.56
C VAL A 13 -37.96 -64.30 -3.75
N TYR A 14 -38.64 -64.29 -4.90
CA TYR A 14 -38.18 -63.62 -6.12
C TYR A 14 -39.16 -62.56 -6.64
N GLY A 15 -40.18 -62.21 -5.87
CA GLY A 15 -41.17 -61.22 -6.27
C GLY A 15 -42.38 -61.15 -5.37
N VAL A 16 -43.22 -60.15 -5.62
CA VAL A 16 -44.62 -60.11 -5.18
C VAL A 16 -45.56 -60.47 -6.33
N VAL A 17 -46.77 -60.90 -5.97
CA VAL A 17 -47.85 -61.13 -6.94
C VAL A 17 -48.50 -59.81 -7.36
N ASP A 18 -48.52 -58.83 -6.47
CA ASP A 18 -49.09 -57.49 -6.68
C ASP A 18 -48.19 -56.41 -6.03
N ASN A 19 -47.86 -55.36 -6.78
CA ASN A 19 -47.02 -54.24 -6.34
C ASN A 19 -47.78 -53.24 -5.44
N GLU A 20 -49.10 -53.37 -5.31
CA GLU A 20 -49.95 -52.55 -4.43
C GLU A 20 -49.96 -53.03 -2.97
N VAL A 21 -49.14 -54.05 -2.64
CA VAL A 21 -49.07 -54.63 -1.29
C VAL A 21 -48.60 -53.60 -0.25
N THR A 22 -49.35 -53.52 0.86
CA THR A 22 -49.03 -52.61 1.97
C THR A 22 -48.24 -53.28 3.09
N GLU A 23 -48.37 -54.59 3.25
CA GLU A 23 -47.68 -55.36 4.29
C GLU A 23 -47.33 -56.75 3.77
N ILE A 24 -46.12 -57.20 4.11
CA ILE A 24 -45.58 -58.50 3.73
C ILE A 24 -45.11 -59.22 4.98
N VAL A 25 -45.50 -60.49 5.10
CA VAL A 25 -44.93 -61.42 6.07
C VAL A 25 -44.25 -62.52 5.27
N ILE A 26 -42.93 -62.62 5.36
CA ILE A 26 -42.17 -63.68 4.72
C ILE A 26 -42.31 -64.94 5.60
N PRO A 27 -42.74 -66.10 5.06
CA PRO A 27 -42.94 -67.31 5.84
C PRO A 27 -41.63 -67.88 6.41
N ASP A 28 -41.72 -68.53 7.58
CA ASP A 28 -40.61 -69.28 8.16
C ASP A 28 -40.08 -70.35 7.18
N GLY A 29 -38.77 -70.55 7.17
CA GLY A 29 -38.07 -71.49 6.28
C GLY A 29 -37.63 -70.89 4.94
N VAL A 30 -38.01 -69.64 4.63
CA VAL A 30 -37.39 -68.87 3.54
C VAL A 30 -35.94 -68.56 3.88
N VAL A 31 -35.03 -68.89 2.97
CA VAL A 31 -33.57 -68.76 3.17
C VAL A 31 -33.00 -67.51 2.49
N SER A 32 -33.62 -67.04 1.40
CA SER A 32 -33.11 -65.85 0.68
C SER A 32 -34.20 -65.01 0.03
N ILE A 33 -33.97 -63.70 0.00
CA ILE A 33 -34.72 -62.72 -0.81
C ILE A 33 -33.84 -62.38 -2.01
N LYS A 34 -34.30 -62.69 -3.22
CA LYS A 34 -33.54 -62.46 -4.45
C LYS A 34 -33.46 -60.97 -4.84
N PRO A 35 -32.53 -60.60 -5.74
CA PRO A 35 -32.43 -59.25 -6.24
C PRO A 35 -33.76 -58.75 -6.84
N ASN A 36 -34.08 -57.48 -6.59
CA ASN A 36 -35.28 -56.79 -7.07
C ASN A 36 -36.65 -57.35 -6.60
N SER A 37 -36.71 -58.31 -5.65
CA SER A 37 -37.96 -58.98 -5.26
C SER A 37 -39.12 -58.05 -4.84
N PHE A 38 -38.82 -56.92 -4.21
CA PHE A 38 -39.81 -55.92 -3.80
C PHE A 38 -39.56 -54.55 -4.44
N LYS A 39 -38.74 -54.49 -5.49
CA LYS A 39 -38.38 -53.24 -6.15
C LYS A 39 -39.64 -52.51 -6.64
N GLY A 40 -39.78 -51.24 -6.27
CA GLY A 40 -40.89 -50.39 -6.68
C GLY A 40 -42.22 -50.67 -5.98
N CYS A 41 -42.26 -51.48 -4.91
CA CYS A 41 -43.45 -51.67 -4.07
C CYS A 41 -43.73 -50.40 -3.24
N LYS A 42 -44.15 -49.31 -3.90
CA LYS A 42 -44.23 -47.96 -3.32
C LYS A 42 -45.21 -47.84 -2.15
N ARG A 43 -46.18 -48.74 -2.03
CA ARG A 43 -47.18 -48.76 -0.95
C ARG A 43 -46.81 -49.65 0.24
N LEU A 44 -45.71 -50.39 0.15
CA LEU A 44 -45.25 -51.31 1.18
C LEU A 44 -44.79 -50.54 2.42
N LYS A 45 -45.51 -50.70 3.52
CA LYS A 45 -45.28 -50.00 4.80
C LYS A 45 -44.50 -50.83 5.81
N ALA A 46 -44.67 -52.15 5.77
CA ALA A 46 -44.04 -53.07 6.72
C ALA A 46 -43.69 -54.40 6.06
N VAL A 47 -42.54 -54.95 6.43
CA VAL A 47 -42.07 -56.28 6.03
C VAL A 47 -41.59 -57.00 7.27
N LYS A 48 -42.14 -58.18 7.54
CA LYS A 48 -41.63 -59.09 8.56
C LYS A 48 -40.76 -60.14 7.88
N ILE A 49 -39.46 -60.13 8.19
CA ILE A 49 -38.47 -61.08 7.67
C ILE A 49 -38.14 -62.08 8.79
N PRO A 50 -38.30 -63.40 8.57
CA PRO A 50 -37.99 -64.41 9.57
C PRO A 50 -36.48 -64.63 9.70
N GLU A 51 -36.06 -65.17 10.84
CA GLU A 51 -34.63 -65.40 11.17
C GLU A 51 -33.94 -66.42 10.24
N SER A 52 -34.71 -67.24 9.51
CA SER A 52 -34.17 -68.19 8.53
C SER A 52 -33.56 -67.52 7.29
N VAL A 53 -33.80 -66.23 7.06
CA VAL A 53 -33.29 -65.53 5.89
C VAL A 53 -31.81 -65.15 6.10
N GLU A 54 -30.95 -65.72 5.26
CA GLU A 54 -29.49 -65.54 5.31
C GLU A 54 -28.99 -64.47 4.34
N THR A 55 -29.73 -64.22 3.24
CA THR A 55 -29.31 -63.30 2.17
C THR A 55 -30.47 -62.43 1.66
N ILE A 56 -30.17 -61.14 1.46
CA ILE A 56 -31.05 -60.16 0.80
C ILE A 56 -30.29 -59.58 -0.39
N GLY A 57 -30.73 -59.94 -1.59
CA GLY A 57 -30.04 -59.56 -2.82
C GLY A 57 -30.13 -58.07 -3.14
N ALA A 58 -29.21 -57.62 -3.99
CA ALA A 58 -29.13 -56.23 -4.44
C ALA A 58 -30.48 -55.67 -4.92
N SER A 59 -30.77 -54.42 -4.55
CA SER A 59 -32.02 -53.71 -4.91
C SER A 59 -33.32 -54.38 -4.45
N ALA A 60 -33.29 -55.35 -3.52
CA ALA A 60 -34.49 -56.09 -3.12
C ALA A 60 -35.64 -55.20 -2.66
N PHE A 61 -35.38 -54.10 -1.93
CA PHE A 61 -36.39 -53.14 -1.46
C PHE A 61 -36.23 -51.75 -2.11
N MET A 62 -35.53 -51.64 -3.24
CA MET A 62 -35.34 -50.36 -3.93
C MET A 62 -36.69 -49.70 -4.24
N ASP A 63 -36.82 -48.40 -4.00
CA ASP A 63 -38.03 -47.59 -4.20
C ASP A 63 -39.28 -48.05 -3.43
N CYS A 64 -39.12 -48.80 -2.33
CA CYS A 64 -40.18 -49.05 -1.34
C CYS A 64 -40.45 -47.79 -0.50
N SER A 65 -40.89 -46.71 -1.16
CA SER A 65 -40.97 -45.34 -0.60
C SER A 65 -41.86 -45.17 0.63
N SER A 66 -42.79 -46.10 0.91
CA SER A 66 -43.64 -46.09 2.12
C SER A 66 -43.09 -46.89 3.30
N LEU A 67 -41.99 -47.63 3.13
CA LEU A 67 -41.42 -48.50 4.17
C LEU A 67 -40.81 -47.64 5.27
N LYS A 68 -41.32 -47.75 6.50
CA LYS A 68 -40.93 -46.85 7.61
C LYS A 68 -39.84 -47.40 8.49
N GLU A 69 -39.88 -48.70 8.76
CA GLU A 69 -38.95 -49.39 9.64
C GLU A 69 -38.74 -50.79 9.11
N ILE A 70 -37.52 -51.30 9.27
CA ILE A 70 -37.20 -52.68 8.97
C ILE A 70 -36.20 -53.22 9.98
N VAL A 71 -36.49 -54.42 10.48
CA VAL A 71 -35.57 -55.21 11.29
C VAL A 71 -34.99 -56.27 10.37
N LEU A 72 -33.67 -56.24 10.19
CA LEU A 72 -32.97 -57.28 9.43
C LEU A 72 -32.82 -58.54 10.28
N PRO A 73 -32.88 -59.74 9.67
CA PRO A 73 -32.78 -61.01 10.39
C PRO A 73 -31.36 -61.21 10.95
N GLN A 74 -31.24 -61.95 12.05
CA GLN A 74 -29.98 -62.20 12.78
C GLN A 74 -28.93 -62.86 11.89
N ASN A 75 -29.33 -63.84 11.08
CA ASN A 75 -28.44 -64.62 10.22
C ASN A 75 -28.01 -63.90 8.94
N LEU A 76 -28.39 -62.63 8.75
CA LEU A 76 -27.97 -61.85 7.59
C LEU A 76 -26.46 -61.54 7.66
N THR A 77 -25.73 -61.90 6.61
CA THR A 77 -24.27 -61.72 6.57
C THR A 77 -23.82 -60.45 5.84
N SER A 78 -24.64 -59.91 4.91
CA SER A 78 -24.35 -58.69 4.16
C SER A 78 -25.60 -57.88 3.84
N ILE A 79 -25.40 -56.57 3.61
CA ILE A 79 -26.38 -55.68 2.98
C ILE A 79 -25.79 -55.26 1.63
N ASP A 80 -26.36 -55.82 0.56
CA ASP A 80 -25.87 -55.64 -0.80
C ASP A 80 -26.18 -54.25 -1.38
N ALA A 81 -25.68 -54.00 -2.59
CA ALA A 81 -25.85 -52.74 -3.28
C ALA A 81 -27.34 -52.38 -3.47
N ASN A 82 -27.66 -51.12 -3.15
CA ASN A 82 -28.95 -50.49 -3.35
C ASN A 82 -30.18 -51.17 -2.69
N VAL A 83 -29.98 -52.06 -1.70
CA VAL A 83 -31.08 -52.83 -1.09
C VAL A 83 -32.24 -51.92 -0.64
N PHE A 84 -31.95 -50.78 -0.01
CA PHE A 84 -32.95 -49.81 0.46
C PHE A 84 -32.89 -48.46 -0.28
N THR A 85 -32.24 -48.38 -1.43
CA THR A 85 -32.17 -47.11 -2.19
C THR A 85 -33.57 -46.59 -2.50
N GLY A 86 -33.81 -45.30 -2.25
CA GLY A 86 -35.12 -44.68 -2.51
C GLY A 86 -36.23 -45.08 -1.51
N CYS A 87 -35.90 -45.76 -0.40
CA CYS A 87 -36.83 -45.96 0.72
C CYS A 87 -37.02 -44.66 1.51
N THR A 88 -37.68 -43.68 0.90
CA THR A 88 -37.74 -42.29 1.41
C THR A 88 -38.44 -42.12 2.76
N SER A 89 -39.24 -43.09 3.20
CA SER A 89 -39.91 -43.06 4.52
C SER A 89 -39.16 -43.82 5.62
N LEU A 90 -38.06 -44.49 5.29
CA LEU A 90 -37.33 -45.35 6.22
C LEU A 90 -36.65 -44.50 7.28
N ARG A 91 -37.01 -44.71 8.56
CA ARG A 91 -36.53 -43.91 9.71
C ARG A 91 -35.42 -44.59 10.49
N ARG A 92 -35.49 -45.91 10.61
CA ARG A 92 -34.54 -46.70 11.41
C ARG A 92 -34.25 -48.03 10.76
N VAL A 93 -33.00 -48.45 10.89
CA VAL A 93 -32.52 -49.74 10.43
C VAL A 93 -31.67 -50.35 11.52
N THR A 94 -32.01 -51.58 11.90
CA THR A 94 -31.22 -52.37 12.85
C THR A 94 -30.32 -53.35 12.09
N ILE A 95 -29.02 -53.23 12.32
CA ILE A 95 -27.98 -54.10 11.77
C ILE A 95 -27.58 -55.12 12.85
N GLN A 96 -27.71 -56.40 12.53
CA GLN A 96 -27.51 -57.50 13.47
C GLN A 96 -26.04 -57.93 13.60
N GLU A 97 -25.77 -58.88 14.50
CA GLU A 97 -24.43 -59.36 14.89
C GLU A 97 -23.58 -59.86 13.70
N TYR A 98 -24.18 -60.67 12.81
CA TYR A 98 -23.44 -61.37 11.75
C TYR A 98 -23.24 -60.57 10.46
N VAL A 99 -23.73 -59.32 10.39
CA VAL A 99 -23.52 -58.46 9.23
C VAL A 99 -22.06 -58.02 9.17
N THR A 100 -21.33 -58.52 8.18
CA THR A 100 -19.89 -58.26 7.98
C THR A 100 -19.59 -57.25 6.89
N SER A 101 -20.56 -56.95 6.02
CA SER A 101 -20.42 -56.01 4.91
C SER A 101 -21.71 -55.22 4.70
N ILE A 102 -21.58 -53.91 4.55
CA ILE A 102 -22.65 -52.99 4.17
C ILE A 102 -22.18 -52.23 2.93
N ALA A 103 -22.90 -52.37 1.82
CA ALA A 103 -22.63 -51.61 0.61
C ALA A 103 -22.91 -50.11 0.86
N LEU A 104 -21.98 -49.23 0.46
CA LEU A 104 -22.12 -47.77 0.61
C LEU A 104 -23.34 -47.21 -0.13
N THR A 105 -23.84 -47.92 -1.14
CA THR A 105 -25.04 -47.53 -1.87
C THR A 105 -26.34 -48.08 -1.28
N GLY A 106 -26.28 -48.90 -0.24
CA GLY A 106 -27.42 -49.64 0.30
C GLY A 106 -28.57 -48.76 0.79
N PHE A 107 -28.29 -47.52 1.19
CA PHE A 107 -29.26 -46.59 1.80
C PHE A 107 -29.30 -45.20 1.13
N ILE A 108 -28.85 -45.08 -0.12
CA ILE A 108 -28.94 -43.81 -0.87
C ILE A 108 -30.42 -43.37 -0.96
N ASP A 109 -30.68 -42.07 -0.87
CA ASP A 109 -32.05 -41.51 -0.92
C ASP A 109 -33.02 -41.98 0.18
N CYS A 110 -32.52 -42.54 1.29
CA CYS A 110 -33.29 -42.75 2.51
C CYS A 110 -33.49 -41.42 3.27
N LYS A 111 -34.27 -40.50 2.69
CA LYS A 111 -34.41 -39.08 3.10
C LYS A 111 -34.97 -38.83 4.51
N GLN A 112 -35.53 -39.85 5.16
CA GLN A 112 -36.09 -39.77 6.52
C GLN A 112 -35.29 -40.59 7.55
N LEU A 113 -34.15 -41.16 7.16
CA LEU A 113 -33.37 -42.03 8.05
C LEU A 113 -32.76 -41.22 9.19
N GLU A 114 -33.17 -41.50 10.41
CA GLU A 114 -32.78 -40.77 11.62
C GLU A 114 -31.54 -41.39 12.29
N GLU A 115 -31.44 -42.72 12.29
CA GLU A 115 -30.37 -43.45 12.97
C GLU A 115 -30.16 -44.86 12.41
N PHE A 116 -28.92 -45.33 12.50
CA PHE A 116 -28.58 -46.74 12.43
C PHE A 116 -28.38 -47.31 13.84
N ILE A 117 -29.03 -48.44 14.08
CA ILE A 117 -28.85 -49.21 15.32
C ILE A 117 -27.98 -50.41 14.97
N ILE A 118 -26.80 -50.49 15.58
CA ILE A 118 -25.90 -51.63 15.40
C ILE A 118 -25.94 -52.48 16.66
N SER A 119 -26.12 -53.80 16.51
CA SER A 119 -26.03 -54.75 17.63
C SER A 119 -24.69 -54.58 18.37
N PRO A 120 -24.66 -54.53 19.71
CA PRO A 120 -23.42 -54.47 20.48
C PRO A 120 -22.46 -55.65 20.23
N ALA A 121 -23.00 -56.78 19.74
CA ALA A 121 -22.21 -57.96 19.40
C ALA A 121 -21.60 -57.90 17.99
N ASN A 122 -21.97 -56.93 17.14
CA ASN A 122 -21.41 -56.83 15.80
C ASN A 122 -19.91 -56.53 15.84
N SER A 123 -19.10 -57.42 15.25
CA SER A 123 -17.64 -57.33 15.30
C SER A 123 -17.03 -56.33 14.31
N LYS A 124 -17.79 -55.89 13.30
CA LYS A 124 -17.30 -55.06 12.18
C LYS A 124 -17.72 -53.59 12.30
N TYR A 125 -18.92 -53.33 12.79
CA TYR A 125 -19.51 -52.00 12.82
C TYR A 125 -19.91 -51.61 14.24
N CYS A 126 -20.01 -50.31 14.48
CA CYS A 126 -20.67 -49.76 15.66
C CYS A 126 -21.43 -48.48 15.28
N SER A 127 -22.43 -48.13 16.10
CA SER A 127 -23.13 -46.84 16.00
C SER A 127 -22.63 -45.90 17.09
N VAL A 128 -22.39 -44.65 16.73
CA VAL A 128 -22.25 -43.54 17.69
C VAL A 128 -23.23 -42.46 17.23
N ASP A 129 -24.18 -42.10 18.09
CA ASP A 129 -25.21 -41.09 17.80
C ASP A 129 -25.99 -41.35 16.50
N GLY A 130 -26.20 -42.63 16.16
CA GLY A 130 -26.92 -43.06 14.95
C GLY A 130 -26.07 -43.14 13.68
N ILE A 131 -24.78 -42.78 13.73
CA ILE A 131 -23.83 -42.81 12.62
C ILE A 131 -23.05 -44.13 12.60
N ILE A 132 -22.87 -44.74 11.42
CA ILE A 132 -22.11 -45.98 11.29
C ILE A 132 -20.61 -45.71 11.23
N TYR A 133 -19.88 -46.37 12.11
CA TYR A 133 -18.43 -46.50 12.07
C TYR A 133 -18.02 -47.97 11.97
N ASN A 134 -16.75 -48.25 11.66
CA ASN A 134 -16.20 -49.57 11.99
C ASN A 134 -16.14 -49.76 13.51
N SER A 135 -15.98 -51.01 13.98
CA SER A 135 -15.92 -51.36 15.41
C SER A 135 -14.80 -50.64 16.17
N ARG A 136 -13.74 -50.18 15.48
CA ARG A 136 -12.64 -49.39 16.05
C ARG A 136 -12.84 -47.88 16.01
N LYS A 137 -13.93 -47.37 15.43
CA LYS A 137 -14.20 -45.94 15.21
C LYS A 137 -13.10 -45.20 14.41
N SER A 138 -12.36 -45.94 13.58
CA SER A 138 -11.30 -45.39 12.73
C SER A 138 -11.79 -45.08 11.30
N ILE A 139 -12.96 -45.57 10.91
CA ILE A 139 -13.57 -45.32 9.59
C ILE A 139 -15.03 -44.93 9.81
N LEU A 140 -15.44 -43.79 9.24
CA LEU A 140 -16.84 -43.34 9.19
C LEU A 140 -17.46 -43.82 7.87
N TYR A 141 -18.51 -44.64 7.96
CA TYR A 141 -19.15 -45.27 6.80
C TYR A 141 -20.32 -44.47 6.27
N MET A 142 -21.25 -44.06 7.14
CA MET A 142 -22.50 -43.46 6.69
C MET A 142 -23.18 -42.64 7.78
N VAL A 143 -23.64 -41.46 7.41
CA VAL A 143 -24.45 -40.54 8.22
C VAL A 143 -25.89 -40.56 7.71
N PRO A 144 -26.88 -40.81 8.58
CA PRO A 144 -28.29 -40.74 8.21
C PRO A 144 -28.73 -39.36 7.73
N ALA A 145 -29.67 -39.31 6.77
CA ALA A 145 -30.19 -38.06 6.20
C ALA A 145 -30.84 -37.13 7.24
N LYS A 146 -31.42 -37.68 8.30
CA LYS A 146 -32.09 -36.98 9.41
C LYS A 146 -31.42 -37.26 10.75
N VAL A 147 -30.10 -37.44 10.76
CA VAL A 147 -29.35 -37.60 12.02
C VAL A 147 -29.66 -36.45 12.98
N LYS A 148 -29.85 -36.75 14.26
CA LYS A 148 -30.25 -35.76 15.29
C LYS A 148 -29.07 -34.91 15.79
N ILE A 149 -28.18 -34.52 14.88
CA ILE A 149 -26.98 -33.74 15.13
C ILE A 149 -26.95 -32.58 14.11
N SER A 150 -26.78 -31.35 14.61
CA SER A 150 -26.54 -30.15 13.80
C SER A 150 -25.06 -29.85 13.62
N ASP A 151 -24.25 -30.05 14.66
CA ASP A 151 -22.84 -29.68 14.70
C ASP A 151 -22.02 -30.93 14.98
N LEU A 152 -21.35 -31.44 13.96
CA LEU A 152 -20.60 -32.69 14.07
C LEU A 152 -19.11 -32.44 14.24
N VAL A 153 -18.55 -32.93 15.35
CA VAL A 153 -17.09 -33.02 15.54
C VAL A 153 -16.65 -34.45 15.27
N ILE A 154 -15.94 -34.68 14.17
CA ILE A 154 -15.40 -36.02 13.87
C ILE A 154 -14.22 -36.30 14.81
N ASP A 155 -14.30 -37.39 15.58
CA ASP A 155 -13.24 -37.81 16.51
C ASP A 155 -11.90 -38.00 15.78
N LYS A 156 -10.80 -37.53 16.39
CA LYS A 156 -9.41 -37.66 15.90
C LYS A 156 -8.95 -39.10 15.61
N LYS A 157 -9.64 -40.10 16.15
CA LYS A 157 -9.43 -41.53 15.88
C LYS A 157 -9.87 -41.91 14.46
N VAL A 158 -10.81 -41.18 13.86
CA VAL A 158 -11.23 -41.39 12.48
C VAL A 158 -10.09 -41.02 11.54
N LYS A 159 -9.73 -41.96 10.66
CA LYS A 159 -8.65 -41.82 9.66
C LYS A 159 -9.18 -41.84 8.24
N LYS A 160 -10.43 -42.25 8.03
CA LYS A 160 -11.05 -42.35 6.71
C LYS A 160 -12.54 -42.06 6.78
N ILE A 161 -13.04 -41.34 5.77
CA ILE A 161 -14.46 -41.14 5.48
C ILE A 161 -14.76 -41.88 4.17
N GLU A 162 -15.74 -42.78 4.18
CA GLU A 162 -16.10 -43.56 2.99
C GLU A 162 -16.82 -42.72 1.93
N LYS A 163 -16.87 -43.25 0.70
CA LYS A 163 -17.52 -42.61 -0.45
C LYS A 163 -19.00 -42.33 -0.15
N GLY A 164 -19.40 -41.07 -0.31
CA GLY A 164 -20.77 -40.62 -0.07
C GLY A 164 -21.23 -40.72 1.39
N ALA A 165 -20.32 -40.78 2.37
CA ALA A 165 -20.70 -41.00 3.76
C ALA A 165 -21.68 -39.95 4.32
N PHE A 166 -21.67 -38.72 3.82
CA PHE A 166 -22.63 -37.66 4.19
C PHE A 166 -23.67 -37.39 3.11
N ARG A 167 -23.72 -38.18 2.04
CA ARG A 167 -24.59 -37.93 0.89
C ARG A 167 -26.06 -37.81 1.32
N GLY A 168 -26.66 -36.67 1.01
CA GLY A 168 -28.05 -36.37 1.33
C GLY A 168 -28.30 -36.07 2.81
N CYS A 169 -27.28 -35.77 3.61
CA CYS A 169 -27.45 -35.36 5.00
C CYS A 169 -28.15 -33.99 5.10
N GLN A 170 -29.32 -33.93 5.73
CA GLN A 170 -30.16 -32.74 5.77
C GLN A 170 -30.22 -32.09 7.15
N THR A 171 -29.30 -32.37 8.06
CA THR A 171 -29.36 -31.86 9.44
C THR A 171 -28.08 -31.17 9.88
N ILE A 172 -26.92 -31.66 9.44
CA ILE A 172 -25.62 -31.07 9.77
C ILE A 172 -25.48 -29.69 9.13
N GLN A 173 -25.21 -28.69 9.96
CA GLN A 173 -24.98 -27.30 9.60
C GLN A 173 -23.50 -26.92 9.66
N SER A 174 -22.75 -27.50 10.59
CA SER A 174 -21.31 -27.32 10.70
C SER A 174 -20.61 -28.66 10.97
N ILE A 175 -19.40 -28.80 10.43
CA ILE A 175 -18.60 -30.01 10.60
C ILE A 175 -17.14 -29.66 10.87
N VAL A 176 -16.57 -30.31 11.88
CA VAL A 176 -15.14 -30.24 12.20
C VAL A 176 -14.47 -31.55 11.77
N ILE A 177 -13.64 -31.45 10.74
CA ILE A 177 -12.89 -32.58 10.19
C ILE A 177 -11.48 -32.58 10.81
N PRO A 178 -11.00 -33.69 11.41
CA PRO A 178 -9.67 -33.74 11.98
C PRO A 178 -8.59 -33.66 10.90
N SER A 179 -7.48 -33.00 11.21
CA SER A 179 -6.36 -32.79 10.29
C SER A 179 -5.71 -34.07 9.74
N SER A 180 -5.97 -35.24 10.36
CA SER A 180 -5.49 -36.52 9.83
C SER A 180 -6.26 -37.01 8.60
N ILE A 181 -7.37 -36.36 8.22
CA ILE A 181 -8.17 -36.74 7.05
C ILE A 181 -7.86 -35.76 5.93
N THR A 182 -6.92 -36.14 5.08
CA THR A 182 -6.47 -35.31 3.94
C THR A 182 -7.00 -35.80 2.59
N LYS A 183 -7.58 -37.00 2.54
CA LYS A 183 -8.14 -37.60 1.32
C LYS A 183 -9.65 -37.79 1.44
N PHE A 184 -10.37 -37.28 0.45
CA PHE A 184 -11.82 -37.39 0.32
C PHE A 184 -12.19 -38.21 -0.90
N ASN A 185 -13.40 -38.78 -0.88
CA ASN A 185 -13.95 -39.52 -2.00
C ASN A 185 -15.03 -38.68 -2.72
N ASP A 186 -15.39 -39.08 -3.93
CA ASP A 186 -16.49 -38.43 -4.66
C ASP A 186 -17.80 -38.42 -3.84
N TYR A 187 -18.63 -37.41 -4.08
CA TYR A 187 -19.96 -37.25 -3.49
C TYR A 187 -19.98 -37.22 -1.94
N THR A 188 -18.82 -37.03 -1.27
CA THR A 188 -18.71 -37.19 0.19
C THR A 188 -19.78 -36.38 0.92
N PHE A 189 -20.01 -35.12 0.52
CA PHE A 189 -21.01 -34.21 1.08
C PHE A 189 -22.09 -33.81 0.06
N GLU A 190 -22.31 -34.59 -1.00
CA GLU A 190 -23.34 -34.26 -2.00
C GLU A 190 -24.73 -34.15 -1.34
N ASP A 191 -25.53 -33.16 -1.74
CA ASP A 191 -26.88 -32.87 -1.23
C ASP A 191 -26.94 -32.63 0.29
N CYS A 192 -25.84 -32.17 0.91
CA CYS A 192 -25.83 -31.69 2.29
C CYS A 192 -26.50 -30.32 2.44
N LYS A 193 -27.82 -30.25 2.20
CA LYS A 193 -28.56 -28.99 1.98
C LYS A 193 -28.58 -28.00 3.14
N ASN A 194 -28.22 -28.42 4.35
CA ASN A 194 -28.16 -27.56 5.53
C ASN A 194 -26.73 -27.18 5.96
N LEU A 195 -25.70 -27.74 5.31
CA LEU A 195 -24.31 -27.43 5.62
C LEU A 195 -24.01 -25.98 5.23
N ARG A 196 -23.65 -25.14 6.21
CA ARG A 196 -23.38 -23.70 6.01
C ARG A 196 -21.91 -23.37 5.93
N LYS A 197 -21.09 -24.12 6.68
CA LYS A 197 -19.65 -23.90 6.76
C LYS A 197 -18.88 -25.21 6.80
N ILE A 198 -17.79 -25.28 6.04
CA ILE A 198 -16.85 -26.39 6.07
C ILE A 198 -15.41 -25.88 5.92
N ASN A 199 -14.52 -26.40 6.77
CA ASN A 199 -13.08 -26.15 6.67
C ASN A 199 -12.41 -27.42 6.16
N ILE A 200 -11.79 -27.33 4.98
CA ILE A 200 -11.08 -28.46 4.40
C ILE A 200 -9.68 -28.54 5.04
N PRO A 201 -9.27 -29.70 5.59
CA PRO A 201 -8.01 -29.82 6.31
C PRO A 201 -6.76 -29.58 5.47
N GLU A 202 -5.73 -29.00 6.11
CA GLU A 202 -4.39 -28.86 5.51
C GLU A 202 -3.80 -30.23 5.15
N GLY A 203 -3.15 -30.31 3.99
CA GLY A 203 -2.66 -31.56 3.40
C GLY A 203 -3.63 -32.18 2.39
N THR A 204 -4.86 -31.67 2.25
CA THR A 204 -5.75 -32.05 1.14
C THR A 204 -5.27 -31.43 -0.17
N THR A 205 -5.03 -32.29 -1.15
CA THR A 205 -4.49 -31.92 -2.47
C THR A 205 -5.56 -31.83 -3.56
N GLU A 206 -6.76 -32.38 -3.31
CA GLU A 206 -7.83 -32.49 -4.30
C GLU A 206 -9.21 -32.35 -3.64
N ILE A 207 -10.09 -31.56 -4.28
CA ILE A 207 -11.53 -31.58 -4.05
C ILE A 207 -12.16 -32.47 -5.15
N PRO A 208 -12.72 -33.64 -4.79
CA PRO A 208 -13.14 -34.66 -5.76
C PRO A 208 -14.46 -34.33 -6.47
N PHE A 209 -14.86 -35.20 -7.39
CA PHE A 209 -16.09 -35.04 -8.17
C PHE A 209 -17.32 -34.94 -7.26
N PHE A 210 -18.19 -33.97 -7.54
CA PHE A 210 -19.45 -33.75 -6.80
C PHE A 210 -19.29 -33.61 -5.28
N PHE A 211 -18.11 -33.22 -4.79
CA PHE A 211 -17.78 -33.27 -3.37
C PHE A 211 -18.79 -32.55 -2.46
N LEU A 212 -19.18 -31.33 -2.82
CA LEU A 212 -20.17 -30.48 -2.15
C LEU A 212 -21.35 -30.15 -3.08
N SER A 213 -21.53 -30.91 -4.16
CA SER A 213 -22.63 -30.68 -5.11
C SER A 213 -23.98 -30.67 -4.40
N GLY A 214 -24.84 -29.68 -4.65
CA GLY A 214 -26.16 -29.54 -4.03
C GLY A 214 -26.16 -29.04 -2.59
N CYS A 215 -25.02 -28.60 -2.04
CA CYS A 215 -24.94 -27.96 -0.72
C CYS A 215 -25.50 -26.53 -0.76
N SER A 216 -26.82 -26.41 -0.98
CA SER A 216 -27.50 -25.15 -1.30
C SER A 216 -27.42 -24.07 -0.21
N SER A 217 -27.11 -24.43 1.04
CA SER A 217 -26.95 -23.50 2.18
C SER A 217 -25.50 -23.17 2.49
N LEU A 218 -24.53 -23.66 1.72
CA LEU A 218 -23.11 -23.42 1.98
C LEU A 218 -22.77 -21.95 1.72
N GLU A 219 -22.43 -21.22 2.77
CA GLU A 219 -22.11 -19.78 2.73
C GLU A 219 -20.60 -19.54 2.73
N GLU A 220 -19.85 -20.39 3.45
CA GLU A 220 -18.41 -20.24 3.65
C GLU A 220 -17.69 -21.59 3.50
N ILE A 221 -16.59 -21.58 2.76
CA ILE A 221 -15.65 -22.70 2.68
C ILE A 221 -14.23 -22.18 2.81
N THR A 222 -13.42 -22.85 3.63
CA THR A 222 -11.97 -22.63 3.68
C THR A 222 -11.25 -23.75 2.94
N LEU A 223 -10.44 -23.39 1.95
CA LEU A 223 -9.59 -24.30 1.19
C LEU A 223 -8.15 -24.25 1.73
N PRO A 224 -7.42 -25.38 1.80
CA PRO A 224 -6.06 -25.43 2.33
C PRO A 224 -5.01 -25.03 1.30
N GLU A 225 -3.85 -24.58 1.76
CA GLU A 225 -2.75 -24.15 0.90
C GLU A 225 -2.19 -25.30 0.06
N SER A 226 -2.29 -26.54 0.54
CA SER A 226 -1.90 -27.76 -0.17
C SER A 226 -2.77 -28.13 -1.38
N LEU A 227 -3.90 -27.44 -1.61
CA LEU A 227 -4.87 -27.82 -2.64
C LEU A 227 -4.33 -27.54 -4.05
N SER A 228 -4.43 -28.53 -4.95
CA SER A 228 -4.00 -28.41 -6.35
C SER A 228 -5.13 -28.61 -7.37
N PHE A 229 -6.10 -29.47 -7.06
CA PHE A 229 -7.14 -29.88 -8.01
C PHE A 229 -8.54 -29.60 -7.47
N ILE A 230 -9.37 -28.94 -8.29
CA ILE A 230 -10.82 -28.82 -8.07
C ILE A 230 -11.51 -29.50 -9.25
N LEU A 231 -12.09 -30.67 -8.98
CA LEU A 231 -12.68 -31.51 -10.03
C LEU A 231 -14.11 -31.11 -10.39
N MET A 232 -14.61 -31.73 -11.47
CA MET A 232 -15.92 -31.45 -12.05
C MET A 232 -17.04 -31.50 -11.02
N LYS A 233 -17.84 -30.42 -11.01
CA LYS A 233 -19.01 -30.25 -10.15
C LYS A 233 -18.71 -30.28 -8.66
N ALA A 234 -17.47 -30.01 -8.24
CA ALA A 234 -17.08 -29.96 -6.83
C ALA A 234 -18.02 -29.10 -5.98
N PHE A 235 -18.47 -27.94 -6.51
CA PHE A 235 -19.38 -27.01 -5.84
C PHE A 235 -20.68 -26.76 -6.63
N ASP A 236 -21.08 -27.68 -7.52
CA ASP A 236 -22.27 -27.53 -8.36
C ASP A 236 -23.52 -27.30 -7.48
N GLY A 237 -24.28 -26.23 -7.71
CA GLY A 237 -25.50 -25.94 -6.93
C GLY A 237 -25.26 -25.48 -5.49
N CYS A 238 -24.05 -25.04 -5.12
CA CYS A 238 -23.79 -24.33 -3.86
C CYS A 238 -24.39 -22.92 -3.88
N SER A 239 -25.73 -22.84 -3.94
CA SER A 239 -26.47 -21.63 -4.30
C SER A 239 -26.35 -20.45 -3.33
N ALA A 240 -25.92 -20.69 -2.08
CA ALA A 240 -25.71 -19.65 -1.07
C ALA A 240 -24.24 -19.15 -1.00
N LEU A 241 -23.32 -19.78 -1.73
CA LEU A 241 -21.90 -19.45 -1.67
C LEU A 241 -21.67 -18.09 -2.32
N ARG A 242 -21.25 -17.10 -1.51
CA ARG A 242 -21.07 -15.70 -1.98
C ARG A 242 -19.67 -15.41 -2.47
N ARG A 243 -18.66 -16.01 -1.84
CA ARG A 243 -17.24 -15.79 -2.12
C ARG A 243 -16.46 -17.07 -1.89
N ILE A 244 -15.39 -17.26 -2.66
CA ILE A 244 -14.43 -18.33 -2.45
C ILE A 244 -13.04 -17.81 -2.82
N SER A 245 -12.04 -18.15 -2.01
CA SER A 245 -10.64 -17.77 -2.23
C SER A 245 -9.83 -19.01 -2.62
N LEU A 246 -9.18 -18.94 -3.79
CA LEU A 246 -8.36 -20.02 -4.33
C LEU A 246 -6.91 -19.89 -3.85
N PRO A 247 -6.34 -20.92 -3.20
CA PRO A 247 -4.97 -20.88 -2.68
C PRO A 247 -3.92 -20.95 -3.79
N ARG A 248 -2.66 -20.67 -3.44
CA ARG A 248 -1.55 -20.48 -4.40
C ARG A 248 -1.23 -21.70 -5.28
N ASN A 249 -1.58 -22.91 -4.85
CA ASN A 249 -1.19 -24.17 -5.50
C ASN A 249 -2.27 -24.76 -6.40
N VAL A 250 -3.47 -24.15 -6.48
CA VAL A 250 -4.53 -24.62 -7.37
C VAL A 250 -4.11 -24.38 -8.81
N SER A 251 -3.97 -25.46 -9.57
CA SER A 251 -3.50 -25.45 -10.95
C SER A 251 -4.52 -26.02 -11.94
N VAL A 252 -5.53 -26.75 -11.44
CA VAL A 252 -6.57 -27.33 -12.29
C VAL A 252 -7.94 -27.13 -11.67
N ILE A 253 -8.81 -26.46 -12.43
CA ILE A 253 -10.24 -26.28 -12.15
C ILE A 253 -11.00 -26.79 -13.36
N VAL A 254 -11.80 -27.83 -13.17
CA VAL A 254 -12.67 -28.37 -14.23
C VAL A 254 -14.11 -28.09 -13.81
N GLY A 255 -14.79 -27.08 -14.34
CA GLY A 255 -16.24 -26.85 -14.16
C GLY A 255 -16.74 -27.01 -12.71
N GLY A 256 -16.23 -26.19 -11.79
CA GLY A 256 -16.45 -26.37 -10.34
C GLY A 256 -17.63 -25.60 -9.76
N PHE A 257 -18.08 -24.51 -10.41
CA PHE A 257 -18.93 -23.48 -9.78
C PHE A 257 -20.31 -23.30 -10.44
N ASP A 258 -20.73 -24.24 -11.28
CA ASP A 258 -22.05 -24.19 -11.91
C ASP A 258 -23.16 -24.15 -10.85
N GLY A 259 -24.20 -23.34 -11.03
CA GLY A 259 -25.29 -23.23 -10.04
C GLY A 259 -24.89 -22.60 -8.69
N CYS A 260 -23.70 -22.01 -8.57
CA CYS A 260 -23.33 -21.13 -7.45
C CYS A 260 -24.02 -19.76 -7.58
N ASP A 261 -25.33 -19.82 -7.45
CA ASP A 261 -26.32 -18.78 -7.75
C ASP A 261 -26.18 -17.45 -7.00
N SER A 262 -25.41 -17.40 -5.91
CA SER A 262 -25.14 -16.20 -5.12
C SER A 262 -23.68 -15.78 -5.16
N LEU A 263 -22.86 -16.41 -6.02
CA LEU A 263 -21.43 -16.15 -6.09
C LEU A 263 -21.19 -14.77 -6.70
N GLU A 264 -20.69 -13.85 -5.88
CA GLU A 264 -20.43 -12.46 -6.24
C GLU A 264 -19.02 -12.29 -6.81
N ARG A 265 -18.06 -13.04 -6.28
CA ARG A 265 -16.64 -12.96 -6.65
C ARG A 265 -15.87 -14.23 -6.29
N ILE A 266 -14.86 -14.53 -7.09
CA ILE A 266 -13.83 -15.53 -6.83
C ILE A 266 -12.52 -14.77 -6.59
N GLU A 267 -11.88 -15.01 -5.47
CA GLU A 267 -10.57 -14.45 -5.13
C GLU A 267 -9.47 -15.48 -5.41
N VAL A 268 -8.26 -15.02 -5.72
CA VAL A 268 -7.12 -15.89 -6.01
C VAL A 268 -5.90 -15.36 -5.27
N ASP A 269 -5.12 -16.24 -4.63
CA ASP A 269 -3.84 -15.88 -4.03
C ASP A 269 -2.94 -15.18 -5.08
N PRO A 270 -2.32 -14.03 -4.77
CA PRO A 270 -1.49 -13.30 -5.73
C PRO A 270 -0.34 -14.12 -6.34
N ASN A 271 0.15 -15.13 -5.61
CA ASN A 271 1.24 -16.02 -6.02
C ASN A 271 0.75 -17.27 -6.78
N ASN A 272 -0.55 -17.41 -7.02
CA ASN A 272 -1.06 -18.47 -7.89
C ASN A 272 -0.48 -18.30 -9.30
N LYS A 273 0.02 -19.40 -9.86
CA LYS A 273 0.75 -19.41 -11.14
C LYS A 273 -0.16 -19.63 -12.35
N ASP A 274 -1.34 -20.19 -12.16
CA ASP A 274 -2.23 -20.66 -13.22
C ASP A 274 -3.48 -19.80 -13.37
N TYR A 275 -3.88 -19.09 -12.31
CA TYR A 275 -5.09 -18.29 -12.26
C TYR A 275 -4.87 -16.88 -11.70
N VAL A 276 -5.77 -15.96 -12.06
CA VAL A 276 -5.85 -14.61 -11.51
C VAL A 276 -7.31 -14.19 -11.39
N SER A 277 -7.63 -13.36 -10.40
CA SER A 277 -8.92 -12.70 -10.28
C SER A 277 -8.80 -11.23 -10.66
N VAL A 278 -9.65 -10.77 -11.57
CA VAL A 278 -9.78 -9.36 -11.92
C VAL A 278 -11.23 -8.95 -11.64
N ASN A 279 -11.42 -8.01 -10.73
CA ASN A 279 -12.73 -7.56 -10.25
C ASN A 279 -13.65 -8.68 -9.72
N GLY A 280 -13.08 -9.82 -9.32
CA GLY A 280 -13.85 -10.97 -8.82
C GLY A 280 -14.21 -12.01 -9.89
N VAL A 281 -13.89 -11.76 -11.17
CA VAL A 281 -13.99 -12.74 -12.25
C VAL A 281 -12.72 -13.57 -12.33
N LEU A 282 -12.84 -14.89 -12.53
CA LEU A 282 -11.71 -15.81 -12.55
C LEU A 282 -11.18 -16.01 -13.98
N TYR A 283 -9.89 -15.75 -14.17
CA TYR A 283 -9.18 -15.89 -15.44
C TYR A 283 -8.00 -16.87 -15.31
N SER A 284 -7.53 -17.36 -16.45
CA SER A 284 -6.18 -17.92 -16.55
C SER A 284 -5.14 -16.84 -16.28
N LYS A 285 -3.96 -17.21 -15.75
CA LYS A 285 -2.91 -16.25 -15.36
C LYS A 285 -2.45 -15.36 -16.52
N ASP A 286 -2.44 -15.90 -17.73
CA ASP A 286 -2.08 -15.21 -18.97
C ASP A 286 -3.21 -14.32 -19.52
N MET A 287 -4.37 -14.25 -18.85
CA MET A 287 -5.54 -13.46 -19.24
C MET A 287 -6.07 -13.79 -20.66
N CYS A 288 -5.85 -15.02 -21.14
CA CYS A 288 -6.36 -15.47 -22.45
C CYS A 288 -7.72 -16.20 -22.36
N LYS A 289 -8.11 -16.66 -21.16
CA LYS A 289 -9.36 -17.40 -20.92
C LYS A 289 -10.08 -16.89 -19.68
N ILE A 290 -11.40 -16.78 -19.79
CA ILE A 290 -12.28 -16.68 -18.62
C ILE A 290 -12.57 -18.10 -18.16
N ILE A 291 -12.25 -18.41 -16.90
CA ILE A 291 -12.49 -19.72 -16.31
C ILE A 291 -13.88 -19.78 -15.69
N CYS A 292 -14.31 -18.70 -15.03
CA CYS A 292 -15.64 -18.59 -14.45
C CYS A 292 -16.04 -17.13 -14.25
N TYR A 293 -17.21 -16.76 -14.75
CA TYR A 293 -17.88 -15.51 -14.40
C TYR A 293 -18.87 -15.77 -13.22
N PRO A 294 -18.75 -15.08 -12.08
CA PRO A 294 -19.64 -15.28 -10.94
C PRO A 294 -21.11 -15.01 -11.29
N SER A 295 -22.02 -15.96 -11.02
CA SER A 295 -23.44 -15.86 -11.41
C SER A 295 -24.19 -14.66 -10.78
N ALA A 296 -23.74 -14.18 -9.62
CA ALA A 296 -24.29 -13.00 -8.93
C ALA A 296 -23.30 -11.83 -8.90
N HIS A 297 -22.37 -11.77 -9.86
CA HIS A 297 -21.49 -10.60 -10.03
C HIS A 297 -22.32 -9.30 -10.03
N PRO A 298 -21.88 -8.23 -9.34
CA PRO A 298 -22.70 -7.03 -9.14
C PRO A 298 -22.95 -6.23 -10.42
N ASP A 299 -22.02 -6.29 -11.38
CA ASP A 299 -22.08 -5.47 -12.58
C ASP A 299 -23.21 -5.93 -13.52
N GLU A 300 -23.97 -4.96 -14.03
CA GLU A 300 -25.03 -5.20 -15.01
C GLU A 300 -24.51 -5.26 -16.45
N THR A 301 -23.31 -4.72 -16.68
CA THR A 301 -22.64 -4.69 -17.98
C THR A 301 -21.28 -5.35 -17.86
N PHE A 302 -20.90 -6.18 -18.82
CA PHE A 302 -19.58 -6.77 -18.84
C PHE A 302 -18.94 -6.70 -20.23
N THR A 303 -17.74 -6.13 -20.28
CA THR A 303 -16.91 -6.11 -21.47
C THR A 303 -15.82 -7.15 -21.35
N ILE A 304 -15.83 -8.12 -22.25
CA ILE A 304 -14.79 -9.13 -22.31
C ILE A 304 -13.49 -8.46 -22.74
N PRO A 305 -12.40 -8.54 -21.95
CA PRO A 305 -11.12 -7.95 -22.32
C PRO A 305 -10.63 -8.45 -23.68
N SER A 306 -10.01 -7.59 -24.47
CA SER A 306 -9.48 -7.93 -25.80
C SER A 306 -8.38 -9.01 -25.77
N THR A 307 -7.74 -9.21 -24.62
CA THR A 307 -6.74 -10.27 -24.40
C THR A 307 -7.36 -11.68 -24.40
N ILE A 308 -8.69 -11.79 -24.23
CA ILE A 308 -9.39 -13.07 -24.21
C ILE A 308 -9.53 -13.58 -25.64
N THR A 309 -8.77 -14.64 -25.96
CA THR A 309 -8.74 -15.24 -27.29
C THR A 309 -9.75 -16.38 -27.43
N SER A 310 -10.27 -16.91 -26.33
CA SER A 310 -11.26 -18.00 -26.35
C SER A 310 -12.21 -17.95 -25.17
N LEU A 311 -13.49 -18.25 -25.42
CA LEU A 311 -14.53 -18.42 -24.42
C LEU A 311 -14.96 -19.88 -24.40
N GLY A 312 -14.68 -20.55 -23.27
CA GLY A 312 -15.05 -21.94 -23.06
C GLY A 312 -16.54 -22.14 -22.79
N ASN A 313 -16.95 -23.40 -22.74
CA ASN A 313 -18.33 -23.78 -22.47
C ASN A 313 -18.78 -23.28 -21.09
N GLY A 314 -19.96 -22.65 -21.02
CA GLY A 314 -20.63 -22.31 -19.77
C GLY A 314 -19.98 -21.20 -18.94
N VAL A 315 -19.07 -20.40 -19.52
CA VAL A 315 -18.40 -19.29 -18.82
C VAL A 315 -19.40 -18.34 -18.15
N PHE A 316 -20.50 -18.02 -18.85
CA PHE A 316 -21.59 -17.20 -18.33
C PHE A 316 -22.80 -18.09 -18.03
N THR A 317 -22.80 -18.72 -16.86
CA THR A 317 -23.90 -19.58 -16.42
C THR A 317 -24.71 -18.90 -15.33
N ASN A 318 -26.02 -18.80 -15.56
CA ASN A 318 -27.00 -18.23 -14.62
C ASN A 318 -26.64 -16.81 -14.13
N CYS A 319 -26.06 -15.97 -14.99
CA CYS A 319 -25.71 -14.59 -14.64
C CYS A 319 -26.98 -13.76 -14.38
N LYS A 320 -27.28 -13.49 -13.11
CA LYS A 320 -28.55 -12.89 -12.66
C LYS A 320 -28.62 -11.39 -12.86
N ASN A 321 -27.48 -10.70 -12.80
CA ASN A 321 -27.44 -9.24 -12.90
C ASN A 321 -26.99 -8.76 -14.28
N LEU A 322 -26.30 -9.61 -15.05
CA LEU A 322 -25.76 -9.26 -16.36
C LEU A 322 -26.90 -9.01 -17.37
N LYS A 323 -27.03 -7.74 -17.77
CA LYS A 323 -27.98 -7.24 -18.76
C LYS A 323 -27.37 -7.06 -20.14
N GLU A 324 -26.11 -6.63 -20.19
CA GLU A 324 -25.41 -6.34 -21.44
C GLU A 324 -24.02 -6.98 -21.45
N LEU A 325 -23.69 -7.64 -22.56
CA LEU A 325 -22.41 -8.32 -22.75
C LEU A 325 -21.75 -7.84 -24.04
N TYR A 326 -20.50 -7.38 -23.94
CA TYR A 326 -19.69 -6.95 -25.08
C TYR A 326 -18.63 -8.01 -25.40
N ILE A 327 -18.70 -8.55 -26.62
CA ILE A 327 -17.84 -9.60 -27.15
C ILE A 327 -16.90 -8.99 -28.22
N PRO A 328 -15.57 -9.06 -28.04
CA PRO A 328 -14.62 -8.50 -28.99
C PRO A 328 -14.54 -9.27 -30.31
N ASN A 329 -14.03 -8.63 -31.36
CA ASN A 329 -13.94 -9.14 -32.75
C ASN A 329 -13.15 -10.47 -32.89
N TYR A 330 -12.23 -10.77 -31.97
CA TYR A 330 -11.27 -11.88 -32.13
C TYR A 330 -11.52 -13.08 -31.21
N ALA A 331 -12.65 -13.10 -30.48
CA ALA A 331 -12.94 -14.18 -29.55
C ALA A 331 -13.36 -15.46 -30.29
N ASP A 332 -12.67 -16.58 -30.03
CA ASP A 332 -13.16 -17.92 -30.38
C ASP A 332 -14.33 -18.29 -29.47
N LEU A 333 -15.49 -18.53 -30.08
CA LEU A 333 -16.75 -18.75 -29.40
C LEU A 333 -17.10 -20.24 -29.41
N ALA A 334 -16.82 -20.95 -28.31
CA ALA A 334 -17.17 -22.36 -28.14
C ALA A 334 -18.69 -22.60 -27.98
N GLU A 335 -19.08 -23.86 -27.77
CA GLU A 335 -20.48 -24.24 -27.56
C GLU A 335 -21.01 -23.79 -26.18
N ASN A 336 -22.26 -23.28 -26.14
CA ASN A 336 -22.97 -22.92 -24.89
C ASN A 336 -22.19 -21.96 -23.96
N ILE A 337 -21.55 -20.92 -24.49
CA ILE A 337 -20.79 -19.92 -23.71
C ILE A 337 -21.70 -19.25 -22.68
N ILE A 338 -22.94 -18.98 -23.08
CA ILE A 338 -23.97 -18.36 -22.25
C ILE A 338 -25.08 -19.37 -22.01
N SER A 339 -25.42 -19.60 -20.75
CA SER A 339 -26.52 -20.47 -20.37
C SER A 339 -27.36 -19.87 -19.24
N LYS A 340 -28.68 -19.84 -19.43
CA LYS A 340 -29.65 -19.46 -18.39
C LYS A 340 -29.44 -18.07 -17.78
N CYS A 341 -29.02 -17.06 -18.52
CA CYS A 341 -28.90 -15.68 -18.00
C CYS A 341 -30.24 -14.94 -18.15
N PRO A 342 -31.08 -14.81 -17.10
CA PRO A 342 -32.46 -14.33 -17.24
C PRO A 342 -32.55 -12.82 -17.49
N SER A 343 -31.52 -12.06 -17.11
CA SER A 343 -31.50 -10.60 -17.20
C SER A 343 -30.83 -10.08 -18.47
N LEU A 344 -30.24 -10.96 -19.28
CA LEU A 344 -29.50 -10.58 -20.48
C LEU A 344 -30.45 -10.08 -21.56
N THR A 345 -30.37 -8.79 -21.86
CA THR A 345 -31.25 -8.08 -22.82
C THR A 345 -30.50 -7.59 -24.05
N ALA A 346 -29.18 -7.45 -23.97
CA ALA A 346 -28.35 -7.06 -25.10
C ALA A 346 -27.04 -7.86 -25.17
N ILE A 347 -26.65 -8.23 -26.38
CA ILE A 347 -25.31 -8.74 -26.67
C ILE A 347 -24.74 -7.88 -27.80
N HIS A 348 -23.60 -7.25 -27.54
CA HIS A 348 -22.85 -6.48 -28.51
C HIS A 348 -21.70 -7.33 -29.03
N ILE A 349 -21.66 -7.57 -30.33
CA ILE A 349 -20.61 -8.38 -30.97
C ILE A 349 -19.93 -7.54 -32.01
N HIS A 350 -18.61 -7.38 -31.89
CA HIS A 350 -17.82 -6.56 -32.82
C HIS A 350 -17.16 -7.39 -33.95
N ILE A 351 -17.62 -8.61 -34.22
CA ILE A 351 -17.03 -9.47 -35.24
C ILE A 351 -17.42 -8.95 -36.64
N GLN A 352 -16.47 -8.34 -37.37
CA GLN A 352 -16.78 -7.76 -38.69
C GLN A 352 -16.95 -8.82 -39.79
N ASP A 353 -16.04 -9.79 -39.86
CA ASP A 353 -16.10 -10.89 -40.84
C ASP A 353 -16.57 -12.19 -40.18
N ILE A 354 -17.88 -12.35 -40.07
CA ILE A 354 -18.48 -13.53 -39.43
C ILE A 354 -18.34 -14.82 -40.25
N LYS A 355 -18.00 -14.74 -41.55
CA LYS A 355 -17.91 -15.92 -42.42
C LYS A 355 -16.65 -16.75 -42.16
N GLY A 356 -15.57 -16.09 -41.75
CA GLY A 356 -14.30 -16.72 -41.37
C GLY A 356 -14.10 -16.88 -39.87
N ALA A 357 -15.04 -16.40 -39.05
CA ALA A 357 -14.89 -16.37 -37.60
C ALA A 357 -15.04 -17.78 -36.96
N PRO A 358 -14.19 -18.15 -35.99
CA PRO A 358 -14.32 -19.39 -35.24
C PRO A 358 -15.48 -19.27 -34.23
N VAL A 359 -16.71 -19.50 -34.71
CA VAL A 359 -17.93 -19.45 -33.90
C VAL A 359 -18.68 -20.77 -34.00
N ASP A 360 -18.80 -21.49 -32.90
CA ASP A 360 -19.60 -22.71 -32.83
C ASP A 360 -21.09 -22.38 -33.05
N LYS A 361 -21.76 -23.23 -33.83
CA LYS A 361 -23.20 -23.08 -34.15
C LYS A 361 -24.11 -23.03 -32.92
N ASN A 362 -23.67 -23.57 -31.78
CA ASN A 362 -24.41 -23.65 -30.53
C ASN A 362 -23.91 -22.63 -29.48
N ALA A 363 -23.06 -21.67 -29.84
CA ALA A 363 -22.47 -20.73 -28.88
C ALA A 363 -23.49 -19.99 -28.00
N PHE A 364 -24.64 -19.63 -28.58
CA PHE A 364 -25.72 -18.88 -27.91
C PHE A 364 -27.00 -19.70 -27.69
N HIS A 365 -26.95 -21.03 -27.79
CA HIS A 365 -28.14 -21.88 -27.66
C HIS A 365 -28.84 -21.77 -26.27
N GLY A 366 -28.11 -21.33 -25.24
CA GLY A 366 -28.64 -21.11 -23.88
C GLY A 366 -29.20 -19.71 -23.61
N VAL A 367 -29.22 -18.81 -24.61
CA VAL A 367 -29.75 -17.44 -24.48
C VAL A 367 -31.26 -17.41 -24.77
N TYR A 368 -32.01 -16.64 -24.00
CA TYR A 368 -33.41 -16.32 -24.31
C TYR A 368 -33.49 -15.29 -25.46
N THR A 369 -33.20 -15.74 -26.68
CA THR A 369 -33.01 -14.83 -27.83
C THR A 369 -34.21 -13.96 -28.16
N SER A 370 -35.44 -14.38 -27.81
CA SER A 370 -36.65 -13.56 -27.97
C SER A 370 -36.69 -12.31 -27.11
N LEU A 371 -35.91 -12.27 -26.02
CA LEU A 371 -35.81 -11.15 -25.09
C LEU A 371 -34.48 -10.39 -25.22
N CYS A 372 -33.60 -10.86 -26.10
CA CYS A 372 -32.25 -10.33 -26.26
C CYS A 372 -32.07 -9.71 -27.64
N THR A 373 -31.61 -8.46 -27.67
CA THR A 373 -31.22 -7.78 -28.90
C THR A 373 -29.75 -8.07 -29.19
N LEU A 374 -29.48 -8.59 -30.38
CA LEU A 374 -28.11 -8.76 -30.86
C LEU A 374 -27.69 -7.51 -31.63
N TYR A 375 -26.74 -6.77 -31.08
CA TYR A 375 -26.10 -5.63 -31.72
C TYR A 375 -24.86 -6.08 -32.46
N VAL A 376 -24.81 -5.80 -33.76
CA VAL A 376 -23.74 -6.21 -34.68
C VAL A 376 -23.16 -5.01 -35.42
N PRO A 377 -21.96 -5.12 -36.02
CA PRO A 377 -21.34 -4.01 -36.72
C PRO A 377 -22.19 -3.57 -37.92
N LYS A 378 -22.12 -2.27 -38.24
CA LYS A 378 -22.84 -1.68 -39.37
C LYS A 378 -22.49 -2.39 -40.68
N GLY A 379 -23.51 -2.74 -41.47
CA GLY A 379 -23.37 -3.49 -42.73
C GLY A 379 -23.24 -5.01 -42.57
N CYS A 380 -23.16 -5.55 -41.35
CA CYS A 380 -22.96 -6.98 -41.12
C CYS A 380 -24.26 -7.75 -40.80
N ALA A 381 -25.40 -7.09 -40.58
CA ALA A 381 -26.60 -7.77 -40.06
C ALA A 381 -27.08 -8.93 -40.95
N ASP A 382 -27.01 -8.79 -42.27
CA ASP A 382 -27.43 -9.87 -43.18
C ASP A 382 -26.51 -11.09 -43.17
N ASP A 383 -25.23 -10.89 -42.88
CA ASP A 383 -24.27 -11.99 -42.75
C ASP A 383 -24.48 -12.74 -41.42
N TYR A 384 -24.74 -12.02 -40.33
CA TYR A 384 -25.12 -12.61 -39.05
C TYR A 384 -26.43 -13.39 -39.12
N ARG A 385 -27.45 -12.87 -39.80
CA ARG A 385 -28.74 -13.58 -40.01
C ARG A 385 -28.58 -14.92 -40.75
N LYS A 386 -27.54 -15.07 -41.57
CA LYS A 386 -27.23 -16.30 -42.31
C LYS A 386 -26.36 -17.27 -41.51
N HIS A 387 -25.64 -16.78 -40.50
CA HIS A 387 -24.72 -17.60 -39.71
C HIS A 387 -25.50 -18.48 -38.71
N PRO A 388 -25.24 -19.79 -38.62
CA PRO A 388 -26.02 -20.72 -37.78
C PRO A 388 -26.11 -20.33 -36.31
N ALA A 389 -25.03 -19.77 -35.74
CA ALA A 389 -24.99 -19.37 -34.33
C ALA A 389 -25.85 -18.15 -34.00
N PHE A 390 -26.13 -17.29 -34.98
CA PHE A 390 -26.82 -16.01 -34.77
C PHE A 390 -28.20 -15.96 -35.41
N ALA A 391 -28.50 -16.85 -36.36
CA ALA A 391 -29.82 -16.97 -36.99
C ALA A 391 -30.97 -17.23 -35.98
N ILE A 392 -30.64 -17.68 -34.76
CA ILE A 392 -31.57 -17.88 -33.64
C ILE A 392 -32.04 -16.57 -32.99
N PHE A 393 -31.40 -15.43 -33.27
CA PHE A 393 -31.80 -14.12 -32.76
C PHE A 393 -32.88 -13.49 -33.63
N PRO A 394 -34.12 -13.30 -33.13
CA PRO A 394 -35.19 -12.67 -33.89
C PRO A 394 -34.98 -11.16 -34.06
N ASN A 395 -34.22 -10.52 -33.17
CA ASN A 395 -33.93 -9.08 -33.20
C ASN A 395 -32.42 -8.84 -33.34
N ILE A 396 -31.93 -8.85 -34.58
CA ILE A 396 -30.57 -8.42 -34.92
C ILE A 396 -30.63 -6.97 -35.42
N GLN A 397 -29.97 -6.08 -34.68
CA GLN A 397 -29.85 -4.67 -35.01
C GLN A 397 -28.39 -4.36 -35.32
N GLU A 398 -28.17 -3.58 -36.38
CA GLU A 398 -26.89 -2.91 -36.52
C GLU A 398 -26.83 -1.83 -35.45
N GLU A 399 -25.68 -1.68 -34.80
CA GLU A 399 -25.49 -0.61 -33.82
C GLU A 399 -25.88 0.72 -34.47
N LYS A 400 -26.93 1.34 -33.91
CA LYS A 400 -27.27 2.72 -34.24
C LYS A 400 -26.12 3.56 -33.71
N GLN A 401 -25.63 4.51 -34.51
CA GLN A 401 -24.93 5.64 -33.91
C GLN A 401 -25.92 6.34 -32.97
N GLU A 402 -26.02 5.93 -31.71
CA GLU A 402 -26.65 6.75 -30.69
C GLU A 402 -25.69 7.89 -30.37
N GLU A 403 -25.94 9.00 -31.06
CA GLU A 403 -25.61 10.34 -30.59
C GLU A 403 -26.38 10.60 -29.27
N THR A 404 -25.89 10.09 -28.15
CA THR A 404 -26.04 10.80 -26.88
C THR A 404 -24.69 10.90 -26.21
N GLY A 405 -24.15 12.12 -26.26
CA GLY A 405 -23.16 12.57 -25.28
C GLY A 405 -21.82 12.96 -25.85
N ILE A 406 -21.77 13.67 -26.99
CA ILE A 406 -20.54 14.18 -27.61
C ILE A 406 -19.66 12.98 -28.02
N SER A 407 -19.49 12.72 -29.32
CA SER A 407 -18.56 11.66 -29.73
C SER A 407 -17.20 11.89 -29.05
N PRO A 408 -16.42 10.85 -28.68
CA PRO A 408 -15.07 11.07 -28.18
C PRO A 408 -14.27 12.03 -29.08
N ILE A 409 -14.54 12.01 -30.39
CA ILE A 409 -14.00 12.95 -31.39
C ILE A 409 -14.46 14.40 -31.22
N ASP A 410 -15.65 14.61 -30.67
CA ASP A 410 -16.21 15.93 -30.38
C ASP A 410 -15.71 16.46 -29.03
N MET A 411 -15.25 15.59 -28.12
CA MET A 411 -14.63 15.97 -26.83
C MET A 411 -13.17 16.37 -26.98
N VAL A 412 -12.50 15.88 -28.02
CA VAL A 412 -11.06 16.03 -28.23
C VAL A 412 -10.77 16.76 -29.54
N GLU A 413 -9.56 17.28 -29.66
CA GLU A 413 -9.03 17.84 -30.89
C GLU A 413 -8.03 16.83 -31.46
N LEU A 414 -8.26 16.39 -32.69
CA LEU A 414 -7.35 15.51 -33.42
C LEU A 414 -6.52 16.31 -34.44
N SER A 415 -5.33 15.80 -34.78
CA SER A 415 -4.56 16.29 -35.92
C SER A 415 -5.32 16.13 -37.24
N PRO A 416 -4.97 16.88 -38.31
CA PRO A 416 -5.66 16.80 -39.60
C PRO A 416 -5.65 15.39 -40.24
N ASP A 417 -4.68 14.54 -39.89
CA ASP A 417 -4.58 13.15 -40.33
C ASP A 417 -5.27 12.15 -39.38
N GLY A 418 -5.86 12.62 -38.29
CA GLY A 418 -6.56 11.82 -37.28
C GLY A 418 -5.65 10.96 -36.40
N LYS A 419 -4.32 11.02 -36.57
CA LYS A 419 -3.38 10.12 -35.88
C LYS A 419 -2.95 10.58 -34.50
N THR A 420 -3.07 11.87 -34.20
CA THR A 420 -2.67 12.44 -32.92
C THR A 420 -3.87 13.04 -32.22
N LEU A 421 -4.13 12.64 -30.99
CA LEU A 421 -5.06 13.31 -30.09
C LEU A 421 -4.33 14.48 -29.44
N ILE A 422 -4.59 15.69 -29.90
CA ILE A 422 -3.90 16.91 -29.49
C ILE A 422 -4.27 17.26 -28.05
N GLN A 423 -5.57 17.39 -27.76
CA GLN A 423 -6.07 17.72 -26.43
C GLN A 423 -7.55 17.42 -26.24
N VAL A 424 -8.00 17.28 -25.00
CA VAL A 424 -9.40 17.40 -24.61
C VAL A 424 -9.81 18.88 -24.66
N LYS A 425 -10.95 19.21 -25.26
CA LYS A 425 -11.47 20.58 -25.30
C LYS A 425 -11.76 21.08 -23.88
N ASP A 426 -11.39 22.33 -23.60
CA ASP A 426 -11.42 22.88 -22.23
C ASP A 426 -12.80 22.80 -21.54
N VAL A 427 -13.88 22.89 -22.32
CA VAL A 427 -15.26 22.78 -21.81
C VAL A 427 -15.55 21.43 -21.14
N TYR A 428 -14.80 20.38 -21.47
CA TYR A 428 -15.03 19.02 -20.96
C TYR A 428 -14.04 18.57 -19.89
N LYS A 429 -12.85 19.19 -19.77
CA LYS A 429 -11.78 18.75 -18.84
C LYS A 429 -12.22 18.56 -17.39
N GLN A 430 -13.09 19.45 -16.90
CA GLN A 430 -13.58 19.42 -15.51
C GLN A 430 -14.70 18.40 -15.25
N TYR A 431 -15.34 17.87 -16.30
CA TYR A 431 -16.47 16.93 -16.22
C TYR A 431 -16.17 15.56 -16.83
N LEU A 432 -15.00 15.39 -17.45
CA LEU A 432 -14.60 14.15 -18.12
C LEU A 432 -14.33 13.07 -17.07
N ILE A 433 -15.21 12.07 -17.00
CA ILE A 433 -15.10 10.92 -16.07
C ILE A 433 -14.54 9.69 -16.77
N CYS A 434 -14.93 9.45 -18.02
CA CYS A 434 -14.38 8.40 -18.86
C CYS A 434 -14.19 8.87 -20.30
N LEU A 435 -13.29 8.22 -21.04
CA LEU A 435 -13.14 8.43 -22.48
C LEU A 435 -12.63 7.17 -23.17
N ASP A 436 -13.26 6.82 -24.30
CA ASP A 436 -12.72 5.86 -25.25
C ASP A 436 -11.93 6.61 -26.33
N ILE A 437 -10.62 6.39 -26.41
CA ILE A 437 -9.80 7.06 -27.43
C ILE A 437 -10.19 6.53 -28.82
N PRO A 438 -10.43 7.41 -29.82
CA PRO A 438 -10.85 6.98 -31.16
C PRO A 438 -9.88 6.00 -31.83
N GLU A 439 -10.44 4.99 -32.51
CA GLU A 439 -9.68 4.04 -33.34
C GLU A 439 -8.86 4.76 -34.42
N GLY A 440 -7.61 4.33 -34.62
CA GLY A 440 -6.68 4.92 -35.57
C GLY A 440 -5.81 6.06 -35.03
N VAL A 441 -6.08 6.54 -33.80
CA VAL A 441 -5.13 7.41 -33.08
C VAL A 441 -3.90 6.58 -32.72
N CYS A 442 -2.73 7.09 -33.10
CA CYS A 442 -1.44 6.47 -32.80
C CYS A 442 -0.67 7.22 -31.70
N ILE A 443 -0.99 8.49 -31.47
CA ILE A 443 -0.24 9.36 -30.55
C ILE A 443 -1.21 10.07 -29.62
N ILE A 444 -1.00 9.97 -28.30
CA ILE A 444 -1.61 10.89 -27.34
C ILE A 444 -0.68 12.08 -27.21
N GLY A 445 -1.14 13.24 -27.66
CA GLY A 445 -0.39 14.46 -27.77
C GLY A 445 0.05 15.04 -26.43
N LYS A 446 1.05 15.91 -26.52
CA LYS A 446 1.60 16.63 -25.36
C LYS A 446 0.49 17.35 -24.57
N HIS A 447 0.41 17.08 -23.26
CA HIS A 447 -0.57 17.65 -22.32
C HIS A 447 -2.05 17.38 -22.67
N ALA A 448 -2.35 16.37 -23.48
CA ALA A 448 -3.68 16.19 -24.04
C ALA A 448 -4.83 16.10 -23.00
N PHE A 449 -4.56 15.45 -21.88
CA PHE A 449 -5.47 15.25 -20.74
C PHE A 449 -4.99 15.96 -19.47
N GLU A 450 -4.03 16.89 -19.57
CA GLU A 450 -3.53 17.58 -18.38
C GLU A 450 -4.67 18.26 -17.61
N ASP A 451 -4.65 18.11 -16.27
CA ASP A 451 -5.65 18.66 -15.35
C ASP A 451 -7.08 18.08 -15.49
N CYS A 452 -7.27 16.94 -16.17
CA CYS A 452 -8.54 16.18 -16.17
C CYS A 452 -8.76 15.45 -14.82
N CYS A 453 -8.98 16.22 -13.76
CA CYS A 453 -9.01 15.73 -12.38
C CYS A 453 -10.15 14.73 -12.09
N SER A 454 -11.22 14.74 -12.88
CA SER A 454 -12.39 13.86 -12.72
C SER A 454 -12.27 12.55 -13.50
N LEU A 455 -11.25 12.39 -14.36
CA LEU A 455 -11.09 11.22 -15.23
C LEU A 455 -10.73 10.00 -14.39
N GLU A 456 -11.62 9.02 -14.36
CA GLU A 456 -11.46 7.76 -13.61
C GLU A 456 -11.04 6.60 -14.51
N HIS A 457 -11.55 6.56 -15.75
CA HIS A 457 -11.38 5.45 -16.68
C HIS A 457 -10.99 5.93 -18.08
N ILE A 458 -10.07 5.25 -18.73
CA ILE A 458 -9.72 5.52 -20.14
C ILE A 458 -9.46 4.21 -20.88
N SER A 459 -10.04 4.11 -22.07
CA SER A 459 -9.83 2.96 -22.96
C SER A 459 -8.86 3.36 -24.07
N PHE A 460 -7.75 2.62 -24.18
CA PHE A 460 -6.74 2.83 -25.22
C PHE A 460 -6.93 1.82 -26.36
N PRO A 461 -6.99 2.25 -27.65
CA PRO A 461 -6.96 1.33 -28.78
C PRO A 461 -5.56 0.76 -29.00
N GLU A 462 -5.48 -0.42 -29.63
CA GLU A 462 -4.23 -1.10 -30.01
C GLU A 462 -3.49 -0.42 -31.19
N THR A 463 -3.90 0.80 -31.56
CA THR A 463 -3.17 1.63 -32.51
C THR A 463 -2.22 2.61 -31.83
N ILE A 464 -2.34 2.83 -30.51
CA ILE A 464 -1.51 3.81 -29.78
C ILE A 464 -0.07 3.29 -29.70
N GLU A 465 0.85 4.06 -30.28
CA GLU A 465 2.28 3.79 -30.28
C GLU A 465 3.03 4.73 -29.34
N THR A 466 2.53 5.94 -29.08
CA THR A 466 3.23 6.94 -28.26
C THR A 466 2.28 7.72 -27.34
N ILE A 467 2.71 7.92 -26.10
CA ILE A 467 2.12 8.87 -25.15
C ILE A 467 3.14 9.98 -24.90
N GLU A 468 2.83 11.18 -25.36
CA GLU A 468 3.75 12.31 -25.33
C GLU A 468 3.84 13.00 -23.96
N ILE A 469 4.72 14.01 -23.89
CA ILE A 469 5.08 14.72 -22.66
C ILE A 469 3.84 15.20 -21.91
N GLY A 470 3.71 14.82 -20.64
CA GLY A 470 2.66 15.33 -19.76
C GLY A 470 1.23 14.96 -20.15
N ALA A 471 1.03 14.00 -21.06
CA ALA A 471 -0.28 13.68 -21.64
C ALA A 471 -1.40 13.53 -20.61
N PHE A 472 -1.19 12.86 -19.48
CA PHE A 472 -2.17 12.63 -18.41
C PHE A 472 -1.83 13.37 -17.11
N ARG A 473 -0.95 14.37 -17.15
CA ARG A 473 -0.46 15.01 -15.93
C ARG A 473 -1.62 15.55 -15.07
N LYS A 474 -1.57 15.27 -13.76
CA LYS A 474 -2.58 15.64 -12.75
C LYS A 474 -3.99 15.07 -13.00
N CYS A 475 -4.13 13.94 -13.72
CA CYS A 475 -5.36 13.15 -13.72
C CYS A 475 -5.52 12.41 -12.38
N ARG A 476 -5.87 13.15 -11.32
CA ARG A 476 -5.81 12.66 -9.92
C ARG A 476 -6.77 11.53 -9.59
N SER A 477 -7.87 11.39 -10.32
CA SER A 477 -8.88 10.34 -10.11
C SER A 477 -8.66 9.08 -10.95
N LEU A 478 -7.65 9.07 -11.83
CA LEU A 478 -7.38 7.95 -12.72
C LEU A 478 -6.87 6.76 -11.89
N LYS A 479 -7.62 5.65 -11.87
CA LYS A 479 -7.34 4.50 -10.97
C LYS A 479 -6.63 3.37 -11.69
N GLU A 480 -7.20 2.95 -12.82
CA GLU A 480 -6.72 1.82 -13.61
C GLU A 480 -6.09 2.31 -14.91
N LEU A 481 -4.93 1.75 -15.25
CA LEU A 481 -4.16 2.11 -16.43
C LEU A 481 -3.84 0.83 -17.21
N SER A 482 -4.74 0.47 -18.12
CA SER A 482 -4.59 -0.67 -19.03
C SER A 482 -3.98 -0.17 -20.33
N LEU A 483 -2.65 -0.05 -20.36
CA LEU A 483 -1.92 0.43 -21.54
C LEU A 483 -1.91 -0.63 -22.65
N PRO A 484 -2.04 -0.24 -23.93
CA PRO A 484 -2.16 -1.18 -25.04
C PRO A 484 -0.81 -1.81 -25.41
N SER A 485 -0.84 -3.02 -25.96
CA SER A 485 0.36 -3.79 -26.35
C SER A 485 1.13 -3.15 -27.52
N SER A 486 0.44 -2.32 -28.32
CA SER A 486 1.02 -1.53 -29.39
C SER A 486 1.95 -0.41 -28.91
N LEU A 487 1.84 0.01 -27.65
CA LEU A 487 2.56 1.16 -27.11
C LEU A 487 4.07 0.94 -27.19
N ARG A 488 4.79 1.92 -27.75
CA ARG A 488 6.25 1.87 -27.97
C ARG A 488 6.99 2.91 -27.13
N GLU A 489 6.40 4.06 -26.87
CA GLU A 489 7.09 5.15 -26.17
C GLU A 489 6.15 5.87 -25.18
N ILE A 490 6.64 6.08 -23.96
CA ILE A 490 6.01 6.92 -22.94
C ILE A 490 7.00 8.04 -22.64
N GLN A 491 6.65 9.28 -23.00
CA GLN A 491 7.54 10.43 -22.85
C GLN A 491 7.43 11.08 -21.45
N ASN A 492 8.21 12.14 -21.24
CA ASN A 492 8.44 12.73 -19.92
C ASN A 492 7.14 13.17 -19.23
N PHE A 493 7.01 12.90 -17.93
CA PHE A 493 5.87 13.32 -17.10
C PHE A 493 4.49 12.83 -17.56
N ALA A 494 4.42 11.83 -18.45
CA ALA A 494 3.17 11.38 -19.06
C ALA A 494 2.04 11.11 -18.04
N PHE A 495 2.34 10.54 -16.87
CA PHE A 495 1.38 10.27 -15.79
C PHE A 495 1.76 10.94 -14.46
N ALA A 496 2.51 12.05 -14.51
CA ALA A 496 2.90 12.76 -13.30
C ALA A 496 1.68 13.28 -12.53
N GLU A 497 1.69 13.19 -11.21
CA GLU A 497 0.62 13.64 -10.30
C GLU A 497 -0.72 12.89 -10.47
N CYS A 498 -0.73 11.73 -11.12
CA CYS A 498 -1.89 10.80 -11.17
C CYS A 498 -2.00 9.98 -9.88
N SER A 499 -2.35 10.65 -8.78
CA SER A 499 -2.26 10.08 -7.42
C SER A 499 -3.07 8.81 -7.15
N SER A 500 -4.10 8.51 -7.94
CA SER A 500 -4.95 7.32 -7.77
C SER A 500 -4.49 6.11 -8.58
N VAL A 501 -3.51 6.26 -9.47
CA VAL A 501 -3.06 5.16 -10.33
C VAL A 501 -2.33 4.11 -9.49
N THR A 502 -2.85 2.88 -9.49
CA THR A 502 -2.25 1.74 -8.80
C THR A 502 -1.74 0.65 -9.75
N SER A 503 -1.90 0.83 -11.07
CA SER A 503 -1.52 -0.17 -12.09
C SER A 503 -0.01 -0.47 -12.05
N LYS A 504 0.33 -1.77 -12.15
CA LYS A 504 1.65 -2.32 -11.79
C LYS A 504 2.52 -2.70 -12.99
N ILE A 505 1.95 -2.76 -14.19
CA ILE A 505 2.59 -3.42 -15.35
C ILE A 505 2.63 -2.47 -16.54
N LEU A 506 3.84 -2.28 -17.08
CA LEU A 506 4.04 -1.68 -18.40
C LEU A 506 3.85 -2.78 -19.47
N PRO A 507 3.13 -2.52 -20.57
CA PRO A 507 2.81 -3.57 -21.54
C PRO A 507 4.04 -4.04 -22.32
N GLU A 508 4.05 -5.32 -22.69
CA GLU A 508 5.03 -5.89 -23.61
C GLU A 508 4.91 -5.19 -24.97
N GLY A 509 5.94 -4.42 -25.34
CA GLY A 509 5.91 -3.54 -26.50
C GLY A 509 6.59 -2.21 -26.27
N VAL A 510 6.55 -1.68 -25.04
CA VAL A 510 7.17 -0.39 -24.68
C VAL A 510 8.68 -0.49 -24.84
N ARG A 511 9.26 0.43 -25.60
CA ARG A 511 10.68 0.50 -25.94
C ARG A 511 11.39 1.62 -25.19
N ARG A 512 10.69 2.71 -24.85
CA ARG A 512 11.29 3.85 -24.14
C ARG A 512 10.40 4.39 -23.02
N LEU A 513 11.01 4.65 -21.87
CA LEU A 513 10.44 5.37 -20.74
C LEU A 513 11.12 6.73 -20.57
N GLY A 514 10.35 7.81 -20.55
CA GLY A 514 10.81 9.17 -20.37
C GLY A 514 11.12 9.52 -18.91
N PHE A 515 11.58 10.75 -18.70
CA PHE A 515 11.86 11.33 -17.38
C PHE A 515 10.57 11.50 -16.56
N GLY A 516 10.57 11.11 -15.28
CA GLY A 516 9.51 11.43 -14.32
C GLY A 516 8.10 10.96 -14.72
N ILE A 517 7.98 9.84 -15.43
CA ILE A 517 6.69 9.36 -15.98
C ILE A 517 5.60 9.20 -14.90
N PHE A 518 5.99 8.84 -13.68
CA PHE A 518 5.11 8.61 -12.54
C PHE A 518 5.45 9.53 -11.35
N GLU A 519 5.97 10.72 -11.60
CA GLU A 519 6.31 11.66 -10.54
C GLU A 519 5.11 11.94 -9.62
N LYS A 520 5.27 11.80 -8.30
CA LYS A 520 4.20 11.93 -7.29
C LYS A 520 3.03 10.95 -7.46
N VAL A 521 3.27 9.79 -8.07
CA VAL A 521 2.33 8.68 -8.11
C VAL A 521 2.69 7.66 -7.02
N SER A 522 1.68 7.11 -6.34
CA SER A 522 1.86 6.15 -5.24
C SER A 522 1.92 4.70 -5.75
N ILE A 523 2.92 4.38 -6.55
CA ILE A 523 3.21 3.00 -7.00
C ILE A 523 4.21 2.29 -6.06
N PRO A 524 3.89 1.13 -5.47
CA PRO A 524 4.78 0.43 -4.54
C PRO A 524 5.86 -0.40 -5.26
N GLU A 525 5.56 -0.89 -6.45
CA GLU A 525 6.42 -1.73 -7.28
C GLU A 525 6.16 -1.45 -8.76
N ILE A 526 7.17 -1.67 -9.61
CA ILE A 526 7.03 -1.55 -11.07
C ILE A 526 7.77 -2.67 -11.81
N PHE A 527 7.12 -3.26 -12.82
CA PHE A 527 7.69 -4.28 -13.69
C PHE A 527 8.13 -3.68 -15.04
N ILE A 528 9.40 -3.89 -15.41
CA ILE A 528 10.01 -3.46 -16.67
C ILE A 528 10.04 -4.66 -17.65
N PRO A 529 9.22 -4.65 -18.72
CA PRO A 529 9.10 -5.77 -19.65
C PRO A 529 10.33 -5.98 -20.53
N SER A 530 10.37 -7.12 -21.23
CA SER A 530 11.51 -7.51 -22.08
C SER A 530 11.80 -6.53 -23.22
N SER A 531 10.77 -5.80 -23.65
CA SER A 531 10.81 -4.88 -24.79
C SER A 531 11.51 -3.54 -24.52
N VAL A 532 11.68 -3.14 -23.26
CA VAL A 532 12.19 -1.81 -22.89
C VAL A 532 13.68 -1.72 -23.23
N LYS A 533 14.00 -0.78 -24.12
CA LYS A 533 15.37 -0.53 -24.64
C LYS A 533 16.04 0.67 -24.02
N LYS A 534 15.24 1.66 -23.60
CA LYS A 534 15.74 2.91 -23.04
C LYS A 534 14.88 3.39 -21.88
N ILE A 535 15.51 3.68 -20.76
CA ILE A 535 14.92 4.34 -19.61
C ILE A 535 15.71 5.64 -19.45
N ASP A 536 15.04 6.77 -19.64
CA ASP A 536 15.65 8.07 -19.44
C ASP A 536 16.00 8.24 -17.95
N PRO A 537 17.09 8.97 -17.62
CA PRO A 537 17.45 9.24 -16.24
C PRO A 537 16.25 9.81 -15.47
N ASN A 538 16.07 9.40 -14.20
CA ASN A 538 14.96 9.84 -13.36
C ASN A 538 13.55 9.47 -13.85
N ALA A 539 13.38 8.42 -14.66
CA ALA A 539 12.05 7.94 -15.06
C ALA A 539 11.10 7.75 -13.86
N PHE A 540 11.62 7.33 -12.71
CA PHE A 540 10.85 7.07 -11.48
C PHE A 540 11.06 8.14 -10.38
N ARG A 541 11.52 9.34 -10.75
CA ARG A 541 11.71 10.44 -9.80
C ARG A 541 10.38 10.82 -9.15
N GLY A 542 10.38 10.98 -7.82
CA GLY A 542 9.21 11.39 -7.05
C GLY A 542 8.17 10.28 -6.86
N CYS A 543 8.46 9.04 -7.24
CA CYS A 543 7.68 7.87 -6.83
C CYS A 543 8.02 7.53 -5.38
N ASP A 544 7.53 8.35 -4.44
CA ASP A 544 7.96 8.30 -3.03
C ASP A 544 7.55 7.00 -2.31
N GLN A 545 6.62 6.20 -2.85
CA GLN A 545 6.22 4.88 -2.32
C GLN A 545 6.91 3.70 -3.03
N LEU A 546 7.68 3.96 -4.09
CA LEU A 546 8.31 2.89 -4.87
C LEU A 546 9.39 2.22 -4.02
N SER A 547 9.20 0.92 -3.78
CA SER A 547 10.07 0.09 -2.96
C SER A 547 10.84 -0.96 -3.78
N MET A 548 10.36 -1.30 -4.98
CA MET A 548 10.94 -2.34 -5.82
C MET A 548 10.79 -2.04 -7.32
N ILE A 549 11.88 -2.17 -8.07
CA ILE A 549 11.88 -2.24 -9.54
C ILE A 549 12.24 -3.66 -9.93
N ILE A 550 11.36 -4.31 -10.70
CA ILE A 550 11.54 -5.68 -11.20
C ILE A 550 11.77 -5.58 -12.70
N VAL A 551 12.78 -6.27 -13.22
CA VAL A 551 13.05 -6.33 -14.66
C VAL A 551 12.82 -7.75 -15.16
N ASP A 552 12.15 -7.90 -16.29
CA ASP A 552 12.01 -9.19 -16.96
C ASP A 552 13.41 -9.80 -17.23
N PRO A 553 13.66 -11.07 -16.84
CA PRO A 553 14.94 -11.73 -17.09
C PRO A 553 15.36 -11.74 -18.58
N ALA A 554 14.40 -11.74 -19.50
CA ALA A 554 14.60 -11.69 -20.94
C ALA A 554 14.92 -10.29 -21.48
N ASN A 555 14.79 -9.22 -20.67
CA ASN A 555 15.17 -7.87 -21.11
C ASN A 555 16.68 -7.83 -21.43
N PRO A 556 17.10 -7.44 -22.66
CA PRO A 556 18.50 -7.47 -23.05
C PRO A 556 19.29 -6.21 -22.69
N TYR A 557 18.67 -5.18 -22.10
CA TYR A 557 19.28 -3.88 -21.80
C TYR A 557 19.36 -3.55 -20.32
N TYR A 558 18.49 -4.13 -19.50
CA TYR A 558 18.37 -3.85 -18.07
C TYR A 558 18.35 -5.12 -17.23
N ALA A 559 18.69 -4.97 -15.95
CA ALA A 559 18.57 -6.00 -14.94
C ALA A 559 18.11 -5.37 -13.63
N SER A 560 17.47 -6.17 -12.76
CA SER A 560 17.15 -5.77 -11.39
C SER A 560 17.88 -6.65 -10.39
N PHE A 561 18.45 -6.06 -9.36
CA PHE A 561 19.07 -6.77 -8.25
C PHE A 561 18.69 -6.08 -6.94
N GLU A 562 18.17 -6.86 -5.98
CA GLU A 562 17.63 -6.35 -4.70
C GLU A 562 16.61 -5.18 -4.88
N GLY A 563 15.84 -5.20 -5.97
CA GLY A 563 14.84 -4.17 -6.27
C GLY A 563 15.40 -2.86 -6.85
N ALA A 564 16.72 -2.73 -7.00
CA ALA A 564 17.37 -1.64 -7.73
C ALA A 564 17.55 -1.98 -9.22
N LEU A 565 17.56 -0.95 -10.06
CA LEU A 565 17.67 -1.03 -11.51
C LEU A 565 19.12 -0.81 -11.97
N TYR A 566 19.58 -1.69 -12.84
CA TYR A 566 20.90 -1.68 -13.45
C TYR A 566 20.80 -1.83 -14.97
N ASN A 567 21.87 -1.52 -15.69
CA ASN A 567 22.03 -2.00 -17.07
C ASN A 567 22.18 -3.54 -17.09
N LYS A 568 22.05 -4.17 -18.27
CA LYS A 568 21.99 -5.64 -18.39
C LYS A 568 23.21 -6.33 -17.81
N ASP A 569 24.39 -5.78 -18.08
CA ASP A 569 25.66 -6.34 -17.65
C ASP A 569 25.96 -6.03 -16.17
N MET A 570 25.07 -5.31 -15.48
CA MET A 570 25.23 -4.84 -14.10
C MET A 570 26.51 -4.04 -13.87
N THR A 571 26.95 -3.29 -14.89
CA THR A 571 28.10 -2.37 -14.84
C THR A 571 27.70 -0.93 -14.53
N GLU A 572 26.41 -0.59 -14.64
CA GLU A 572 25.89 0.73 -14.25
C GLU A 572 24.68 0.58 -13.33
N LEU A 573 24.72 1.23 -12.17
CA LEU A 573 23.54 1.40 -11.31
C LEU A 573 22.74 2.62 -11.77
N ILE A 574 21.49 2.38 -12.16
CA ILE A 574 20.63 3.38 -12.82
C ILE A 574 19.67 4.03 -11.81
N SER A 575 19.02 3.24 -10.95
CA SER A 575 18.03 3.75 -10.00
C SER A 575 17.84 2.82 -8.81
N VAL A 576 17.77 3.40 -7.62
CA VAL A 576 17.40 2.76 -6.36
C VAL A 576 16.05 3.34 -5.91
N PRO A 577 15.06 2.50 -5.57
CA PRO A 577 13.79 3.00 -5.09
C PRO A 577 13.92 3.76 -3.76
N SER A 578 13.25 4.92 -3.67
CA SER A 578 13.33 5.84 -2.52
C SER A 578 12.72 5.25 -1.24
N SER A 579 11.69 4.41 -1.37
CA SER A 579 11.05 3.66 -0.27
C SER A 579 11.53 2.21 -0.17
N SER A 580 12.74 1.91 -0.66
CA SER A 580 13.35 0.61 -0.41
C SER A 580 13.52 0.38 1.10
N ASN A 581 13.20 -0.83 1.58
CA ASN A 581 13.45 -1.22 2.98
C ASN A 581 14.95 -1.47 3.26
N ILE A 582 15.83 -1.06 2.35
CA ILE A 582 17.26 -1.36 2.39
C ILE A 582 17.95 -0.32 3.25
N LYS A 583 18.42 -0.75 4.43
CA LYS A 583 19.23 0.09 5.32
C LYS A 583 20.72 0.01 5.02
N ASP A 584 21.22 -1.17 4.64
CA ASP A 584 22.62 -1.41 4.25
C ASP A 584 22.66 -1.72 2.76
N PHE A 585 23.04 -0.73 1.95
CA PHE A 585 23.11 -0.86 0.49
C PHE A 585 24.51 -1.26 0.04
N ARG A 586 24.62 -2.38 -0.67
CA ARG A 586 25.90 -2.88 -1.19
C ARG A 586 25.91 -2.77 -2.69
N ILE A 587 26.83 -1.96 -3.22
CA ILE A 587 27.03 -1.87 -4.66
C ILE A 587 27.74 -3.16 -5.11
N PRO A 588 27.15 -3.95 -6.03
CA PRO A 588 27.77 -5.19 -6.52
C PRO A 588 29.13 -4.95 -7.18
N ASP A 589 30.05 -5.92 -7.08
CA ASP A 589 31.42 -5.80 -7.61
C ASP A 589 31.50 -5.59 -9.13
N SER A 590 30.44 -5.92 -9.86
CA SER A 590 30.34 -5.71 -11.31
C SER A 590 30.13 -4.25 -11.71
N VAL A 591 29.65 -3.39 -10.79
CA VAL A 591 29.26 -2.01 -11.10
C VAL A 591 30.51 -1.13 -11.27
N LEU A 592 30.63 -0.48 -12.42
CA LEU A 592 31.70 0.45 -12.77
C LEU A 592 31.25 1.92 -12.63
N SER A 593 29.97 2.22 -12.78
CA SER A 593 29.44 3.59 -12.69
C SER A 593 28.08 3.68 -11.99
N VAL A 594 27.79 4.84 -11.43
CA VAL A 594 26.50 5.18 -10.82
C VAL A 594 25.91 6.39 -11.52
N SER A 595 24.67 6.27 -12.00
CA SER A 595 23.92 7.37 -12.60
C SER A 595 23.73 8.52 -11.60
N LYS A 596 23.75 9.77 -12.08
CA LYS A 596 23.75 11.02 -11.25
C LYS A 596 22.68 11.04 -10.16
N ASP A 597 21.50 10.52 -10.47
CA ASP A 597 20.32 10.57 -9.61
C ASP A 597 19.87 9.16 -9.18
N ALA A 598 20.78 8.18 -9.23
CA ALA A 598 20.46 6.79 -8.92
C ALA A 598 19.91 6.60 -7.51
N PHE A 599 20.21 7.50 -6.57
CA PHE A 599 19.76 7.42 -5.18
C PHE A 599 18.70 8.49 -4.83
N HIS A 600 18.00 9.05 -5.82
CA HIS A 600 17.10 10.18 -5.59
C HIS A 600 16.16 9.98 -4.39
N LYS A 601 16.28 10.83 -3.36
CA LYS A 601 15.54 10.73 -2.08
C LYS A 601 15.63 9.37 -1.34
N CYS A 602 16.70 8.59 -1.52
CA CYS A 602 16.93 7.35 -0.76
C CYS A 602 17.37 7.62 0.70
N ILE A 603 16.55 8.36 1.45
CA ILE A 603 16.84 8.81 2.82
C ILE A 603 16.81 7.69 3.87
N GLY A 604 16.30 6.51 3.51
CA GLY A 604 16.23 5.32 4.35
C GLY A 604 17.51 4.49 4.40
N ILE A 605 18.45 4.72 3.47
CA ILE A 605 19.75 4.04 3.45
C ILE A 605 20.63 4.62 4.56
N GLU A 606 20.99 3.79 5.52
CA GLU A 606 21.82 4.13 6.68
C GLU A 606 23.30 3.75 6.46
N SER A 607 23.60 2.78 5.60
CA SER A 607 24.97 2.35 5.31
C SER A 607 25.12 2.08 3.82
N ILE A 608 26.26 2.47 3.26
CA ILE A 608 26.60 2.15 1.87
C ILE A 608 28.02 1.58 1.76
N ARG A 609 28.17 0.52 0.96
CA ARG A 609 29.46 -0.07 0.59
C ARG A 609 29.74 0.19 -0.88
N LEU A 610 30.80 0.97 -1.14
CA LEU A 610 31.32 1.20 -2.48
C LEU A 610 32.25 0.04 -2.88
N ASN A 611 32.21 -0.38 -4.13
CA ASN A 611 33.10 -1.42 -4.64
C ASN A 611 34.41 -0.81 -5.19
N ASP A 612 35.47 -1.61 -5.29
CA ASP A 612 36.79 -1.17 -5.77
C ASP A 612 36.88 -1.01 -7.31
N ALA A 613 35.94 -1.59 -8.06
CA ALA A 613 35.94 -1.61 -9.52
C ALA A 613 35.39 -0.31 -10.14
N MET A 614 34.66 0.47 -9.36
CA MET A 614 33.99 1.69 -9.79
C MET A 614 34.95 2.76 -10.34
N GLU A 615 34.62 3.24 -11.55
CA GLU A 615 35.32 4.27 -12.31
C GLU A 615 34.65 5.65 -12.16
N SER A 616 33.37 5.72 -11.82
CA SER A 616 32.69 6.98 -11.53
C SER A 616 31.59 6.86 -10.48
N PHE A 617 31.56 7.80 -9.53
CA PHE A 617 30.50 7.95 -8.54
C PHE A 617 30.19 9.46 -8.43
N PRO A 618 28.94 9.91 -8.63
CA PRO A 618 28.56 11.31 -8.48
C PRO A 618 28.63 11.80 -7.04
N VAL A 619 29.49 12.78 -6.74
CA VAL A 619 29.68 13.33 -5.38
C VAL A 619 28.39 13.88 -4.77
N ASN A 620 27.51 14.47 -5.59
CA ASN A 620 26.25 15.08 -5.14
C ASN A 620 25.27 14.10 -4.50
N ILE A 621 25.43 12.79 -4.74
CA ILE A 621 24.60 11.77 -4.11
C ILE A 621 24.79 11.79 -2.58
N PHE A 622 26.00 12.03 -2.09
CA PHE A 622 26.27 12.10 -0.65
C PHE A 622 25.70 13.36 0.01
N SER A 623 25.58 14.46 -0.74
CA SER A 623 25.09 15.74 -0.22
C SER A 623 23.57 15.88 -0.31
N ASN A 624 22.92 15.32 -1.33
CA ASN A 624 21.49 15.52 -1.56
C ASN A 624 20.61 14.32 -1.25
N ASP A 625 21.08 13.11 -1.57
CA ASP A 625 20.23 11.93 -1.68
C ASP A 625 20.44 10.96 -0.51
N LEU A 626 21.69 10.71 -0.13
CA LEU A 626 22.11 9.85 0.98
C LEU A 626 22.45 10.66 2.24
N VAL A 627 21.56 11.58 2.62
CA VAL A 627 21.81 12.55 3.70
C VAL A 627 21.91 11.93 5.10
N ASN A 628 21.38 10.72 5.29
CA ASN A 628 21.22 10.03 6.58
C ASN A 628 22.20 8.87 6.79
N LEU A 629 23.32 8.83 6.07
CA LEU A 629 24.30 7.75 6.23
C LEU A 629 24.93 7.75 7.62
N ASP A 630 24.83 6.61 8.31
CA ASP A 630 25.49 6.27 9.55
C ASP A 630 26.90 5.72 9.34
N SER A 631 27.16 5.06 8.20
CA SER A 631 28.49 4.56 7.83
C SER A 631 28.69 4.50 6.32
N ILE A 632 29.95 4.70 5.89
CA ILE A 632 30.38 4.55 4.49
C ILE A 632 31.59 3.61 4.48
N ILE A 633 31.54 2.58 3.65
CA ILE A 633 32.61 1.60 3.52
C ILE A 633 33.22 1.72 2.13
N VAL A 634 34.53 1.96 2.10
CA VAL A 634 35.33 2.09 0.87
C VAL A 634 36.49 1.10 0.96
N GLY A 635 36.73 0.32 -0.10
CA GLY A 635 37.86 -0.61 -0.14
C GLY A 635 39.20 0.11 -0.32
N GLU A 636 40.29 -0.51 0.12
CA GLU A 636 41.63 0.11 0.13
C GLU A 636 42.14 0.46 -1.27
N LYS A 637 41.64 -0.22 -2.30
CA LYS A 637 42.04 -0.03 -3.70
C LYS A 637 41.12 0.93 -4.46
N PHE A 638 40.11 1.50 -3.79
CA PHE A 638 39.19 2.42 -4.41
C PHE A 638 39.88 3.72 -4.86
N LYS A 639 39.57 4.13 -6.09
CA LYS A 639 40.33 5.16 -6.81
C LYS A 639 39.69 6.55 -6.72
N LEU A 640 38.39 6.65 -6.41
CA LEU A 640 37.66 7.91 -6.46
C LEU A 640 37.65 8.65 -5.13
N TYR A 641 37.48 7.90 -4.05
CA TYR A 641 37.36 8.42 -2.69
C TYR A 641 38.26 7.66 -1.73
N GLN A 642 38.49 8.25 -0.57
CA GLN A 642 39.15 7.60 0.55
C GLN A 642 38.40 7.90 1.84
N VAL A 643 38.46 6.97 2.79
CA VAL A 643 37.94 7.17 4.13
C VAL A 643 39.12 7.32 5.07
N LYS A 644 39.21 8.47 5.74
CA LYS A 644 40.22 8.75 6.77
C LYS A 644 39.48 9.07 8.07
N ASP A 645 39.83 8.35 9.14
CA ASP A 645 39.18 8.48 10.45
C ASP A 645 37.63 8.39 10.37
N GLY A 646 37.11 7.56 9.46
CA GLY A 646 35.66 7.41 9.27
C GLY A 646 34.96 8.56 8.53
N VAL A 647 35.71 9.53 7.99
CA VAL A 647 35.22 10.64 7.17
C VAL A 647 35.59 10.41 5.70
N LEU A 648 34.65 10.68 4.79
CA LEU A 648 34.82 10.51 3.36
C LEU A 648 35.45 11.75 2.73
N TYR A 649 36.51 11.52 1.96
CA TYR A 649 37.25 12.52 1.20
C TYR A 649 37.35 12.13 -0.27
N ASP A 650 37.62 13.11 -1.13
CA ASP A 650 38.18 12.85 -2.45
C ASP A 650 39.51 12.08 -2.35
N LYS A 651 39.95 11.47 -3.45
CA LYS A 651 41.15 10.63 -3.44
C LYS A 651 42.41 11.39 -3.02
N ASP A 652 42.49 12.67 -3.35
CA ASP A 652 43.65 13.52 -3.04
C ASP A 652 43.60 14.10 -1.61
N GLY A 653 42.45 14.01 -0.93
CA GLY A 653 42.25 14.56 0.41
C GLY A 653 42.08 16.08 0.42
N THR A 654 41.74 16.68 -0.73
CA THR A 654 41.54 18.13 -0.91
C THR A 654 40.09 18.56 -0.73
N GLU A 655 39.12 17.64 -0.80
CA GLU A 655 37.71 17.90 -0.58
C GLU A 655 37.14 16.95 0.48
N LEU A 656 36.56 17.52 1.55
CA LEU A 656 35.79 16.77 2.54
C LEU A 656 34.36 16.60 2.04
N ILE A 657 33.99 15.37 1.71
CA ILE A 657 32.72 15.04 1.05
C ILE A 657 31.62 14.79 2.08
N LYS A 658 31.83 13.86 3.02
CA LYS A 658 30.78 13.46 3.97
C LYS A 658 31.34 12.86 5.25
N MET A 659 30.83 13.34 6.38
CA MET A 659 30.94 12.69 7.69
C MET A 659 29.66 11.89 7.98
N PRO A 660 29.75 10.57 8.24
CA PRO A 660 28.60 9.77 8.63
C PRO A 660 28.06 10.13 10.02
N ARG A 661 26.73 10.03 10.24
CA ARG A 661 26.04 10.46 11.46
C ARG A 661 26.49 9.72 12.73
N LYS A 662 26.83 8.43 12.60
CA LYS A 662 27.30 7.57 13.70
C LYS A 662 28.83 7.50 13.81
N ALA A 663 29.56 8.38 13.12
CA ALA A 663 30.98 8.55 13.40
C ALA A 663 31.17 8.74 14.92
N GLN A 664 32.06 7.94 15.52
CA GLN A 664 32.32 7.98 16.98
C GLN A 664 33.16 9.19 17.40
N ILE A 665 33.20 10.22 16.57
CA ILE A 665 34.07 11.38 16.70
C ILE A 665 33.29 12.51 17.37
N GLN A 666 33.73 12.89 18.57
CA GLN A 666 33.19 14.05 19.29
C GLN A 666 33.96 15.32 18.95
N GLU A 667 35.26 15.21 18.67
CA GLU A 667 36.11 16.32 18.27
C GLU A 667 36.77 16.01 16.94
N TYR A 668 36.59 16.89 15.97
CA TYR A 668 37.15 16.70 14.65
C TYR A 668 38.01 17.87 14.21
N VAL A 669 39.24 17.57 13.80
CA VAL A 669 40.13 18.55 13.18
C VAL A 669 40.20 18.19 11.70
N ILE A 670 39.68 19.07 10.85
CA ILE A 670 39.81 18.89 9.40
C ILE A 670 41.32 18.96 9.08
N PRO A 671 41.90 17.96 8.41
CA PRO A 671 43.34 17.93 8.12
C PRO A 671 43.80 19.13 7.30
N ASP A 672 45.02 19.60 7.58
CA ASP A 672 45.69 20.60 6.74
C ASP A 672 45.87 20.07 5.32
N GLY A 673 45.48 20.88 4.33
CA GLY A 673 45.51 20.53 2.90
C GLY A 673 44.12 20.36 2.27
N VAL A 674 43.06 20.23 3.09
CA VAL A 674 41.68 20.27 2.62
C VAL A 674 41.36 21.71 2.18
N LYS A 675 40.95 21.87 0.92
CA LYS A 675 40.59 23.15 0.30
C LYS A 675 39.10 23.42 0.31
N ARG A 676 38.29 22.36 0.19
CA ARG A 676 36.83 22.47 0.02
C ARG A 676 36.06 21.55 0.98
N ILE A 677 34.93 22.03 1.48
CA ILE A 677 33.95 21.25 2.24
C ILE A 677 32.66 21.21 1.42
N SER A 678 32.16 20.01 1.08
CA SER A 678 30.95 19.85 0.27
C SER A 678 29.67 20.24 1.03
N ASP A 679 28.59 20.50 0.30
CA ASP A 679 27.27 20.77 0.87
C ASP A 679 26.83 19.64 1.81
N TYR A 680 26.20 19.97 2.94
CA TYR A 680 25.70 19.00 3.93
C TYR A 680 26.76 17.99 4.47
N ALA A 681 28.05 18.32 4.38
CA ALA A 681 29.14 17.41 4.74
C ALA A 681 29.03 16.83 6.16
N PHE A 682 28.56 17.61 7.15
CA PHE A 682 28.37 17.16 8.54
C PHE A 682 26.89 16.95 8.92
N LYS A 683 25.96 17.01 7.95
CA LYS A 683 24.52 16.95 8.24
C LYS A 683 24.16 15.72 9.08
N GLY A 684 23.48 15.95 10.21
CA GLY A 684 23.00 14.91 11.13
C GLY A 684 24.05 14.32 12.06
N CYS A 685 25.28 14.85 12.11
CA CYS A 685 26.34 14.41 13.03
C CYS A 685 26.07 14.88 14.48
N GLY A 686 25.02 14.36 15.12
CA GLY A 686 24.58 14.79 16.45
C GLY A 686 25.56 14.50 17.60
N ARG A 687 26.61 13.70 17.37
CA ARG A 687 27.66 13.42 18.36
C ARG A 687 28.86 14.36 18.28
N LEU A 688 29.01 15.11 17.19
CA LEU A 688 30.09 16.06 17.00
C LEU A 688 29.88 17.24 17.95
N GLN A 689 30.83 17.44 18.86
CA GLN A 689 30.83 18.50 19.87
C GLN A 689 31.81 19.62 19.55
N SER A 690 32.93 19.30 18.92
CA SER A 690 33.96 20.27 18.56
C SER A 690 34.44 20.06 17.13
N ILE A 691 34.61 21.14 16.37
CA ILE A 691 35.21 21.08 15.04
C ILE A 691 36.26 22.18 14.85
N THR A 692 37.36 21.86 14.16
CA THR A 692 38.38 22.81 13.71
C THR A 692 38.45 22.83 12.19
N ILE A 693 38.23 24.01 11.60
CA ILE A 693 38.35 24.26 10.17
C ILE A 693 39.68 25.02 9.93
N PRO A 694 40.67 24.43 9.24
CA PRO A 694 42.01 25.01 9.07
C PRO A 694 42.04 26.15 8.04
N GLU A 695 43.14 26.91 8.03
CA GLU A 695 43.37 28.01 7.08
C GLU A 695 43.36 27.56 5.61
N SER A 696 43.68 26.29 5.36
CA SER A 696 43.73 25.71 4.02
C SER A 696 42.37 25.62 3.33
N VAL A 697 41.25 25.70 4.08
CA VAL A 697 39.90 25.66 3.52
C VAL A 697 39.53 27.03 2.95
N THR A 698 39.27 27.08 1.65
CA THR A 698 38.91 28.30 0.90
C THR A 698 37.47 28.26 0.36
N GLU A 699 36.84 27.08 0.33
CA GLU A 699 35.47 26.92 -0.17
C GLU A 699 34.61 26.09 0.80
N ILE A 700 33.46 26.62 1.22
CA ILE A 700 32.55 25.97 2.15
C ILE A 700 31.15 25.88 1.54
N GLY A 701 30.63 24.65 1.47
CA GLY A 701 29.29 24.36 0.97
C GLY A 701 28.16 24.90 1.84
N GLN A 702 26.92 24.71 1.39
CA GLN A 702 25.72 25.15 2.09
C GLN A 702 25.29 24.13 3.16
N ASN A 703 24.68 24.63 4.25
CA ASN A 703 24.03 23.82 5.30
C ASN A 703 24.92 22.71 5.88
N ILE A 704 26.24 22.92 5.96
CA ILE A 704 27.20 21.86 6.30
C ILE A 704 26.95 21.25 7.68
N PHE A 705 26.35 22.00 8.63
CA PHE A 705 26.05 21.56 9.99
C PHE A 705 24.56 21.35 10.28
N ASP A 706 23.71 21.22 9.27
CA ASP A 706 22.28 20.94 9.44
C ASP A 706 22.07 19.71 10.36
N GLY A 707 21.29 19.86 11.43
CA GLY A 707 21.02 18.78 12.38
C GLY A 707 22.16 18.43 13.37
N CYS A 708 23.28 19.16 13.39
CA CYS A 708 24.39 18.98 14.34
C CYS A 708 24.10 19.56 15.74
N LYS A 709 23.05 19.07 16.40
CA LYS A 709 22.55 19.63 17.68
C LYS A 709 23.53 19.53 18.86
N GLY A 710 24.56 18.69 18.76
CA GLY A 710 25.57 18.50 19.80
C GLY A 710 26.77 19.45 19.73
N LEU A 711 26.87 20.27 18.67
CA LEU A 711 28.05 21.09 18.40
C LEU A 711 28.16 22.26 19.39
N ALA A 712 29.16 22.18 20.27
CA ALA A 712 29.40 23.13 21.36
C ALA A 712 30.60 24.07 21.09
N THR A 713 31.54 23.66 20.25
CA THR A 713 32.76 24.43 19.96
C THR A 713 33.11 24.41 18.48
N MET A 714 33.44 25.55 17.90
CA MET A 714 33.97 25.67 16.54
C MET A 714 35.26 26.50 16.56
N LYS A 715 36.34 25.99 15.97
CA LYS A 715 37.57 26.74 15.74
C LYS A 715 37.69 27.03 14.26
N LEU A 716 37.57 28.28 13.86
CA LEU A 716 37.59 28.71 12.47
C LEU A 716 38.91 29.44 12.20
N LEU A 717 39.84 28.75 11.54
CA LEU A 717 41.11 29.31 11.09
C LEU A 717 41.00 29.81 9.63
N CYS A 718 40.02 29.33 8.87
CA CYS A 718 39.76 29.71 7.48
C CYS A 718 39.32 31.18 7.33
N ASN A 719 39.33 31.67 6.08
CA ASN A 719 38.81 32.99 5.74
C ASN A 719 37.29 33.07 6.00
N LEU A 720 36.86 34.11 6.73
CA LEU A 720 35.48 34.26 7.21
C LEU A 720 34.52 34.88 6.19
N ILE A 721 35.04 35.48 5.11
CA ILE A 721 34.25 36.12 4.05
C ILE A 721 33.56 35.06 3.16
N ASP A 722 34.14 33.86 3.09
CA ASP A 722 33.67 32.76 2.24
C ASP A 722 32.58 31.90 2.92
N LEU A 723 32.14 32.26 4.13
CA LEU A 723 31.08 31.58 4.86
C LEU A 723 29.70 32.07 4.41
N ASN A 724 28.94 31.19 3.75
CA ASN A 724 27.56 31.46 3.36
C ASN A 724 26.66 31.71 4.59
N TRP A 725 25.66 32.58 4.46
CA TRP A 725 24.74 32.95 5.55
C TRP A 725 23.97 31.76 6.15
N ASN A 726 23.71 30.73 5.34
CA ASN A 726 22.99 29.51 5.75
C ASN A 726 23.89 28.39 6.31
N THR A 727 25.22 28.61 6.39
CA THR A 727 26.17 27.61 6.89
C THR A 727 25.82 27.12 8.31
N PHE A 728 25.20 27.99 9.13
CA PHE A 728 24.97 27.75 10.56
C PHE A 728 23.51 27.97 11.01
N ASP A 729 22.52 27.80 10.13
CA ASP A 729 21.12 28.13 10.45
C ASP A 729 20.51 27.26 11.56
N ASP A 730 20.87 25.97 11.62
CA ASP A 730 20.33 25.00 12.60
C ASP A 730 21.22 24.78 13.85
N ILE A 731 22.24 25.62 14.06
CA ILE A 731 23.09 25.56 15.27
C ILE A 731 22.55 26.49 16.36
N ASP A 732 22.52 26.01 17.60
CA ASP A 732 22.20 26.82 18.78
C ASP A 732 23.33 27.82 19.06
N LYS A 733 23.20 29.02 18.49
CA LYS A 733 24.21 30.09 18.50
C LYS A 733 24.59 30.57 19.90
N LYS A 734 23.77 30.28 20.92
CA LYS A 734 24.03 30.61 22.34
C LYS A 734 24.81 29.54 23.10
N LYS A 735 24.84 28.31 22.59
CA LYS A 735 25.54 27.18 23.21
C LYS A 735 26.84 26.82 22.50
N CYS A 736 26.96 27.20 21.23
CA CYS A 736 28.14 26.96 20.44
C CYS A 736 29.12 28.14 20.55
N LYS A 737 30.29 27.90 21.13
CA LYS A 737 31.39 28.88 21.24
C LYS A 737 32.25 28.84 19.97
N VAL A 738 32.52 29.99 19.38
CA VAL A 738 33.33 30.11 18.16
C VAL A 738 34.69 30.72 18.50
N TYR A 739 35.78 30.10 18.08
CA TYR A 739 37.14 30.57 18.30
C TYR A 739 37.80 30.92 16.97
N VAL A 740 38.41 32.10 16.88
CA VAL A 740 39.11 32.58 15.68
C VAL A 740 40.52 33.08 16.01
N PRO A 741 41.46 33.11 15.06
CA PRO A 741 42.75 33.76 15.21
C PRO A 741 42.64 35.23 15.62
N GLU A 742 43.54 35.71 16.47
CA GLU A 742 43.53 37.10 16.98
C GLU A 742 43.48 38.15 15.87
N GLN A 743 44.15 37.89 14.76
CA GLN A 743 44.23 38.81 13.62
C GLN A 743 42.86 39.06 12.99
N LEU A 744 41.96 38.06 13.02
CA LEU A 744 40.58 38.16 12.52
C LEU A 744 39.62 38.74 13.57
N PHE A 745 40.00 38.71 14.85
CA PHE A 745 39.21 39.25 15.95
C PHE A 745 39.17 40.79 15.98
N ILE A 746 40.21 41.43 15.44
CA ILE A 746 40.41 42.90 15.46
C ILE A 746 39.42 43.65 14.53
N PHE A 747 38.90 42.99 13.49
CA PHE A 747 38.09 43.65 12.44
C PHE A 747 36.56 43.59 12.67
N GLY A 748 36.10 42.85 13.69
CA GLY A 748 34.67 42.66 13.97
C GLY A 748 33.95 41.74 12.95
N PHE A 749 32.75 41.25 13.31
CA PHE A 749 32.06 40.17 12.58
C PHE A 749 30.69 40.56 12.00
N LYS A 750 30.38 41.86 11.94
CA LYS A 750 29.08 42.37 11.47
C LYS A 750 28.88 42.07 9.98
N GLY A 751 27.75 41.47 9.60
CA GLY A 751 27.46 41.04 8.23
C GLY A 751 28.07 39.69 7.83
N THR A 752 28.72 38.97 8.76
CA THR A 752 29.26 37.63 8.52
C THR A 752 28.31 36.54 9.04
N ALA A 753 28.49 35.29 8.59
CA ALA A 753 27.67 34.16 9.04
C ALA A 753 27.80 33.86 10.56
N ILE A 754 28.83 34.40 11.23
CA ILE A 754 29.09 34.20 12.66
C ILE A 754 28.68 35.39 13.55
N GLU A 755 28.08 36.45 12.98
CA GLU A 755 27.69 37.67 13.71
C GLU A 755 26.87 37.41 14.99
N LYS A 756 26.04 36.36 14.97
CA LYS A 756 25.10 36.02 16.06
C LYS A 756 25.68 35.05 17.10
N PHE A 757 26.94 34.65 16.96
CA PHE A 757 27.60 33.73 17.89
C PHE A 757 28.32 34.49 19.02
N ASP A 758 28.67 33.75 20.07
CA ASP A 758 29.66 34.16 21.06
C ASP A 758 31.05 33.76 20.53
N VAL A 759 31.82 34.77 20.09
CA VAL A 759 33.11 34.60 19.43
C VAL A 759 34.26 34.96 20.38
N TYR A 760 35.31 34.14 20.39
CA TYR A 760 36.46 34.18 21.29
C TYR A 760 37.77 34.14 20.49
N SER A 761 38.87 34.60 21.10
CA SER A 761 40.22 34.45 20.53
C SER A 761 40.78 33.06 20.85
N LEU A 762 41.56 32.47 19.94
CA LEU A 762 42.24 31.20 20.20
C LEU A 762 43.23 31.25 21.38
N LYS A 763 43.84 32.41 21.67
CA LYS A 763 44.72 32.53 22.86
C LYS A 763 43.96 32.39 24.19
N GLU A 764 42.66 32.71 24.20
CA GLU A 764 41.79 32.53 25.36
C GLU A 764 41.52 31.04 25.63
N LEU A 765 41.57 30.21 24.59
CA LEU A 765 41.47 28.75 24.73
C LEU A 765 42.78 28.13 25.24
N GLU A 766 43.93 28.61 24.76
CA GLU A 766 45.26 28.06 25.07
C GLU A 766 45.75 28.40 26.49
N SER A 767 45.30 29.53 27.05
CA SER A 767 45.69 29.98 28.39
C SER A 767 44.96 29.25 29.53
N GLY A 768 43.99 28.37 29.22
CA GLY A 768 43.19 27.65 30.22
C GLY A 768 42.36 28.56 31.13
N ALA A 769 42.31 29.86 30.82
CA ALA A 769 41.49 30.82 31.52
C ALA A 769 40.03 30.45 31.26
N ASP A 770 39.27 30.24 32.33
CA ASP A 770 37.83 30.03 32.21
C ASP A 770 37.26 31.17 31.36
N ALA A 771 36.47 30.85 30.33
CA ALA A 771 35.91 31.89 29.45
C ALA A 771 34.97 32.85 30.22
N ASP A 772 34.65 32.51 31.46
CA ASP A 772 33.93 33.31 32.46
C ASP A 772 34.81 33.92 33.56
N SER A 773 36.14 33.73 33.52
CA SER A 773 37.07 34.35 34.48
C SER A 773 37.21 35.86 34.21
N GLU A 774 37.07 36.64 35.27
CA GLU A 774 37.02 38.09 35.29
C GLU A 774 38.28 38.73 34.68
N LEU A 775 38.24 39.03 33.39
CA LEU A 775 39.21 39.92 32.74
C LEU A 775 38.76 41.36 32.98
N ILE A 776 39.34 41.99 34.00
CA ILE A 776 39.30 43.45 34.16
C ILE A 776 40.35 44.01 33.20
N ALA A 777 39.93 44.43 32.01
CA ALA A 777 40.77 45.22 31.12
C ALA A 777 40.46 46.71 31.34
N GLU A 778 41.48 47.52 31.66
CA GLU A 778 41.42 48.97 31.44
C GLU A 778 41.35 49.22 29.93
N VAL A 779 40.32 49.93 29.49
CA VAL A 779 40.12 50.28 28.08
C VAL A 779 40.67 51.68 27.85
N SER A 780 41.74 51.81 27.05
CA SER A 780 42.07 53.06 26.37
C SER A 780 41.50 53.03 24.96
N VAL A 781 40.80 54.10 24.57
CA VAL A 781 40.21 54.28 23.23
C VAL A 781 41.27 54.93 22.34
N ASP A 782 41.51 54.41 21.14
CA ASP A 782 42.35 55.10 20.14
C ASP A 782 41.53 56.15 19.36
N GLU A 783 42.21 57.02 18.60
CA GLU A 783 41.64 58.16 17.86
C GLU A 783 40.55 57.80 16.82
N LYS A 784 40.16 56.52 16.67
CA LYS A 784 39.11 56.07 15.74
C LYS A 784 37.93 55.38 16.42
N GLY A 785 37.86 55.35 17.75
CA GLY A 785 36.62 55.05 18.48
C GLY A 785 36.16 53.59 18.45
N TYR A 786 37.07 52.62 18.36
CA TYR A 786 36.69 51.19 18.43
C TYR A 786 37.02 50.59 19.81
N ALA A 787 35.99 50.12 20.54
CA ALA A 787 36.17 49.43 21.82
C ALA A 787 36.33 47.90 21.64
N LEU A 788 37.38 47.34 22.25
CA LEU A 788 37.63 45.90 22.41
C LEU A 788 36.79 45.32 23.57
N LYS A 789 36.37 44.05 23.42
CA LYS A 789 35.67 43.14 24.36
C LYS A 789 35.36 43.66 25.79
N LEU A 790 34.07 43.76 26.14
CA LEU A 790 33.61 43.85 27.53
C LEU A 790 33.28 42.45 28.07
N GLY A 791 33.85 42.07 29.22
CA GLY A 791 33.46 40.88 29.96
C GLY A 791 32.12 41.08 30.69
N LYS A 792 31.53 40.01 31.24
CA LYS A 792 30.19 40.00 31.87
C LYS A 792 29.97 41.03 33.00
N LYS A 793 31.03 41.64 33.54
CA LYS A 793 31.01 42.81 34.44
C LYS A 793 32.25 43.66 34.18
N THR A 794 32.13 44.74 33.41
CA THR A 794 33.22 45.71 33.23
C THR A 794 32.88 47.00 33.96
N LYS A 795 33.75 47.45 34.86
CA LYS A 795 33.62 48.76 35.52
C LYS A 795 34.26 49.80 34.61
N ILE A 796 33.44 50.70 34.07
CA ILE A 796 33.89 51.76 33.15
C ILE A 796 33.92 53.07 33.94
N THR A 797 35.08 53.74 33.98
CA THR A 797 35.23 55.08 34.58
C THR A 797 35.95 56.00 33.60
N GLY A 798 35.27 57.06 33.15
CA GLY A 798 35.80 58.08 32.23
C GLY A 798 34.68 59.03 31.77
N ASP A 799 35.05 60.22 31.29
CA ASP A 799 34.12 61.19 30.70
C ASP A 799 33.83 60.84 29.22
N PHE A 800 32.55 60.80 28.84
CA PHE A 800 32.09 60.37 27.50
C PHE A 800 31.57 61.55 26.67
N HIS A 801 31.93 61.63 25.38
CA HIS A 801 31.27 62.51 24.42
C HIS A 801 30.16 61.78 23.64
N LEU A 802 29.17 62.53 23.12
CA LEU A 802 27.97 61.94 22.50
C LEU A 802 28.26 61.16 21.21
N GLU A 803 29.30 61.55 20.46
CA GLU A 803 29.73 60.88 19.22
C GLU A 803 30.36 59.50 19.49
N ASP A 804 30.93 59.29 20.69
CA ASP A 804 31.47 58.00 21.11
C ASP A 804 30.37 56.95 21.35
N ILE A 805 29.13 57.38 21.60
CA ILE A 805 27.98 56.52 21.89
C ILE A 805 27.34 55.99 20.59
N GLU A 806 27.38 56.76 19.49
CA GLU A 806 26.77 56.35 18.21
C GLU A 806 27.51 55.18 17.54
N THR A 807 28.80 55.02 17.82
CA THR A 807 29.66 53.96 17.25
C THR A 807 29.75 52.73 18.15
N MET A 808 29.24 52.79 19.38
CA MET A 808 29.19 51.65 20.30
C MET A 808 28.17 50.59 19.85
N SER A 809 28.63 49.34 19.75
CA SER A 809 27.81 48.17 19.43
C SER A 809 26.64 48.01 20.40
N SER A 810 25.46 47.61 19.89
CA SER A 810 24.26 47.36 20.70
C SER A 810 24.47 46.31 21.79
N ARG A 811 25.49 45.45 21.67
CA ARG A 811 25.88 44.46 22.67
C ARG A 811 26.54 45.06 23.92
N ILE A 812 27.07 46.29 23.88
CA ILE A 812 27.70 46.92 25.05
C ILE A 812 26.65 47.34 26.10
N TYR A 813 25.46 47.75 25.67
CA TYR A 813 24.39 48.25 26.55
C TYR A 813 23.87 47.22 27.56
N ASP A 814 23.90 45.92 27.22
CA ASP A 814 23.43 44.85 28.10
C ASP A 814 24.42 44.52 29.25
N TYR A 815 25.67 44.97 29.18
CA TYR A 815 26.75 44.66 30.13
C TYR A 815 27.22 45.85 31.00
N LEU A 816 26.61 47.03 30.82
CA LEU A 816 26.88 48.25 31.60
C LEU A 816 26.12 48.23 32.95
N ASP A 817 26.79 47.91 34.06
CA ASP A 817 26.31 48.19 35.42
C ASP A 817 26.88 49.55 35.87
N VAL A 818 26.04 50.58 35.83
CA VAL A 818 26.43 51.98 36.09
C VAL A 818 25.92 52.47 37.44
N SER A 819 25.76 51.55 38.39
CA SER A 819 25.14 51.78 39.70
C SER A 819 25.77 52.91 40.55
N GLU A 820 26.96 53.41 40.19
CA GLU A 820 27.66 54.51 40.88
C GLU A 820 28.03 55.72 39.97
N ALA A 821 27.45 55.90 38.77
CA ALA A 821 27.74 57.12 37.98
C ALA A 821 26.96 58.34 38.49
N THR A 822 27.69 59.33 39.02
CA THR A 822 27.21 60.70 39.18
C THR A 822 27.49 61.49 37.90
N PHE A 823 26.45 61.87 37.16
CA PHE A 823 26.55 62.87 36.10
C PHE A 823 26.71 64.26 36.76
N GLY A 824 27.95 64.71 36.89
CA GLY A 824 28.31 65.97 37.55
C GLY A 824 28.41 67.17 36.60
N SER A 825 27.81 68.28 37.05
CA SER A 825 28.03 69.73 36.80
C SER A 825 28.44 70.34 35.44
N GLU A 826 28.81 69.64 34.38
CA GLU A 826 29.22 70.30 33.11
C GLU A 826 28.17 70.21 31.99
N MET A 827 26.89 70.36 32.34
CA MET A 827 25.80 70.50 31.36
C MET A 827 25.61 71.93 30.82
N GLU A 828 26.43 72.92 31.22
CA GLU A 828 26.35 74.28 30.66
C GLU A 828 27.02 74.40 29.27
N GLU A 829 28.00 73.55 28.92
CA GLU A 829 28.68 73.59 27.62
C GLU A 829 27.84 73.07 26.44
N TRP A 830 26.74 72.37 26.72
CA TRP A 830 25.85 71.77 25.71
C TRP A 830 24.97 72.80 24.98
N SER A 831 24.87 74.03 25.50
CA SER A 831 24.12 75.12 24.89
C SER A 831 24.86 75.83 23.75
N GLN A 832 26.19 75.72 23.67
CA GLN A 832 27.01 76.39 22.64
C GLN A 832 27.20 75.56 21.36
N PHE A 833 26.97 74.25 21.40
CA PHE A 833 27.23 73.37 20.24
C PHE A 833 26.03 73.28 19.26
N LEU A 834 24.82 73.64 19.68
CA LEU A 834 23.59 73.56 18.88
C LEU A 834 23.22 74.88 18.21
N GLY A 835 24.11 75.42 17.37
CA GLY A 835 23.91 76.68 16.64
C GLY A 835 22.50 76.87 16.05
N MET A 836 21.62 77.53 16.79
CA MET A 836 20.39 78.15 16.31
C MET A 836 20.32 79.59 16.82
N SER A 837 20.97 80.50 16.10
CA SER A 837 20.57 81.90 16.12
C SER A 837 19.26 82.05 15.34
N HIS A 838 18.22 82.45 16.08
CA HIS A 838 17.04 83.24 15.70
C HIS A 838 16.29 83.00 14.36
N SER A 839 14.96 82.86 14.57
CA SER A 839 13.83 83.21 13.69
C SER A 839 13.33 82.19 12.66
N GLY A 840 12.29 81.43 13.04
CA GLY A 840 11.41 80.71 12.12
C GLY A 840 10.63 79.58 12.83
N PRO A 841 9.32 79.40 12.59
CA PRO A 841 8.53 78.41 13.32
C PRO A 841 8.82 76.98 12.82
N VAL A 842 9.11 76.13 13.80
CA VAL A 842 9.12 74.65 13.84
C VAL A 842 8.46 73.94 12.66
N TYR A 843 9.18 73.01 12.01
CA TYR A 843 8.73 71.62 11.75
C TYR A 843 9.93 70.77 11.28
N GLY A 844 10.39 69.84 12.12
CA GLY A 844 11.38 68.84 11.69
C GLY A 844 12.22 68.22 12.80
N ASN A 845 11.64 67.26 13.53
CA ASN A 845 12.19 66.03 14.13
C ASN A 845 13.66 65.92 14.66
N SER A 846 14.48 66.95 14.76
CA SER A 846 15.86 66.82 15.31
C SER A 846 15.86 66.75 16.84
N GLY A 847 15.17 67.67 17.52
CA GLY A 847 15.05 67.65 18.98
C GLY A 847 14.27 66.44 19.56
N THR A 848 13.64 65.64 18.71
CA THR A 848 13.11 64.32 19.09
C THR A 848 14.15 63.23 19.01
N ARG A 849 15.17 63.33 18.15
CA ARG A 849 16.16 62.27 17.93
C ARG A 849 17.20 62.24 19.04
N GLU A 850 17.77 63.37 19.45
CA GLU A 850 18.71 63.40 20.58
C GLU A 850 18.01 63.02 21.90
N VAL A 851 16.75 63.41 22.07
CA VAL A 851 15.92 63.06 23.24
C VAL A 851 15.48 61.59 23.21
N ASP A 852 15.19 61.02 22.04
CA ASP A 852 14.87 59.58 21.90
C ASP A 852 16.13 58.71 22.08
N ILE A 853 17.31 59.21 21.69
CA ILE A 853 18.60 58.57 21.99
C ILE A 853 18.87 58.59 23.50
N LEU A 854 18.68 59.73 24.17
CA LEU A 854 18.83 59.83 25.63
C LEU A 854 17.80 58.95 26.37
N LEU A 855 16.55 58.88 25.89
CA LEU A 855 15.49 58.04 26.45
C LEU A 855 15.74 56.55 26.20
N ARG A 856 16.26 56.16 25.03
CA ARG A 856 16.69 54.79 24.75
C ARG A 856 17.88 54.41 25.63
N PHE A 857 18.87 55.27 25.75
CA PHE A 857 20.02 55.11 26.63
C PHE A 857 19.55 54.90 28.10
N ILE A 858 18.72 55.80 28.64
CA ILE A 858 18.19 55.70 30.01
C ILE A 858 17.27 54.49 30.20
N SER A 859 16.49 54.08 29.18
CA SER A 859 15.62 52.91 29.26
C SER A 859 16.37 51.57 29.28
N SER A 860 17.64 51.57 28.87
CA SER A 860 18.46 50.37 28.67
C SER A 860 19.46 50.12 29.80
N ILE A 861 19.59 51.04 30.77
CA ILE A 861 20.62 50.97 31.82
C ILE A 861 19.99 50.74 33.20
N LYS A 862 20.61 49.91 34.05
CA LYS A 862 20.21 49.75 35.46
C LYS A 862 20.77 50.89 36.31
N VAL A 863 19.97 51.93 36.56
CA VAL A 863 20.38 53.08 37.38
C VAL A 863 19.54 53.15 38.65
N ALA A 864 20.17 53.09 39.83
CA ALA A 864 19.46 53.14 41.11
C ALA A 864 18.91 54.55 41.46
N THR A 865 19.63 55.61 41.08
CA THR A 865 19.28 57.01 41.36
C THR A 865 19.48 57.91 40.13
N LEU A 866 18.46 58.66 39.72
CA LEU A 866 18.55 59.60 38.59
C LEU A 866 18.25 61.04 39.06
N VAL A 867 19.11 62.00 38.69
CA VAL A 867 18.95 63.43 39.01
C VAL A 867 18.74 64.22 37.71
N LEU A 868 17.68 65.00 37.64
CA LEU A 868 17.33 65.82 36.47
C LEU A 868 17.51 67.32 36.75
N PRO A 869 18.03 68.11 35.78
CA PRO A 869 18.19 69.56 35.90
C PRO A 869 16.86 70.34 35.84
N ASP A 870 16.89 71.63 36.17
CA ASP A 870 15.71 72.50 36.40
C ASP A 870 14.80 72.68 35.17
N ASP A 871 15.28 72.35 33.97
CA ASP A 871 14.66 72.77 32.70
C ASP A 871 13.82 71.66 32.03
N VAL A 872 13.62 70.54 32.73
CA VAL A 872 13.04 69.32 32.16
C VAL A 872 11.50 69.39 32.08
N GLN A 873 10.96 69.28 30.87
CA GLN A 873 9.51 69.29 30.63
C GLN A 873 8.76 68.12 31.32
N ARG A 874 7.53 68.37 31.82
CA ARG A 874 6.68 67.39 32.56
C ARG A 874 6.54 66.01 31.91
N ARG A 875 6.56 65.93 30.58
CA ARG A 875 6.45 64.66 29.84
C ARG A 875 7.64 63.73 30.09
N HIS A 876 8.85 64.29 30.28
CA HIS A 876 10.07 63.52 30.52
C HIS A 876 10.10 62.96 31.96
N ILE A 877 9.57 63.70 32.93
CA ILE A 877 9.39 63.23 34.31
C ILE A 877 8.41 62.03 34.35
N ASN A 878 7.35 62.06 33.55
CA ASN A 878 6.38 60.95 33.48
C ASN A 878 6.95 59.70 32.79
N ALA A 879 7.80 59.86 31.77
CA ALA A 879 8.51 58.74 31.15
C ALA A 879 9.48 58.06 32.12
N ALA A 880 10.28 58.85 32.86
CA ALA A 880 11.21 58.33 33.87
C ALA A 880 10.49 57.61 35.04
N LYS A 881 9.32 58.11 35.47
CA LYS A 881 8.51 57.47 36.53
C LYS A 881 8.02 56.06 36.20
N ASN A 882 7.81 55.76 34.92
CA ASN A 882 7.26 54.48 34.49
C ASN A 882 8.36 53.45 34.18
N ASN A 883 9.64 53.80 34.37
CA ASN A 883 10.75 52.86 34.20
C ASN A 883 10.95 52.04 35.49
N GLN A 884 10.74 50.72 35.37
CA GLN A 884 10.78 49.78 36.49
C GLN A 884 12.15 49.63 37.17
N TYR A 885 13.24 50.08 36.54
CA TYR A 885 14.60 49.93 37.07
C TYR A 885 15.06 51.11 37.93
N ILE A 886 14.36 52.25 37.89
CA ILE A 886 14.69 53.45 38.66
C ILE A 886 14.09 53.35 40.06
N LYS A 887 14.94 53.21 41.09
CA LYS A 887 14.49 53.11 42.50
C LYS A 887 14.34 54.47 43.16
N GLN A 888 15.16 55.45 42.77
CA GLN A 888 15.12 56.81 43.29
C GLN A 888 15.20 57.86 42.17
N LEU A 889 14.24 58.79 42.11
CA LEU A 889 14.23 59.90 41.15
C LEU A 889 14.22 61.23 41.92
N ILE A 890 15.19 62.11 41.60
CA ILE A 890 15.34 63.44 42.19
C ILE A 890 15.19 64.47 41.07
N VAL A 891 14.19 65.34 41.21
CA VAL A 891 13.98 66.45 40.29
C VAL A 891 14.24 67.74 41.06
N ARG A 892 15.17 68.55 40.58
CA ARG A 892 15.26 69.94 41.01
C ARG A 892 14.30 70.74 40.11
N ASP A 893 13.37 71.43 40.74
CA ASP A 893 12.48 72.41 40.12
C ASP A 893 12.47 73.58 41.10
N SER A 894 12.67 74.79 40.60
CA SER A 894 13.26 75.94 41.28
C SER A 894 12.47 76.48 42.50
N CYS A 895 11.45 75.76 43.00
CA CYS A 895 10.80 76.03 44.29
C CYS A 895 10.29 74.79 45.08
N LYS A 896 10.43 73.53 44.64
CA LYS A 896 9.99 72.33 45.40
C LYS A 896 10.87 71.09 45.14
N LEU A 897 11.47 70.52 46.21
CA LEU A 897 12.19 69.25 46.15
C LEU A 897 11.23 68.08 46.39
N PHE A 898 11.21 67.12 45.47
CA PHE A 898 10.50 65.84 45.65
C PHE A 898 11.47 64.69 45.34
N SER A 899 11.48 63.65 46.18
CA SER A 899 12.06 62.37 45.81
C SER A 899 10.96 61.33 45.64
N TYR A 900 11.07 60.53 44.59
CA TYR A 900 10.38 59.25 44.48
C TYR A 900 11.34 58.19 45.00
N VAL A 901 10.92 57.36 45.95
CA VAL A 901 11.68 56.19 46.42
C VAL A 901 10.71 55.01 46.45
N ASP A 902 11.04 53.91 45.79
CA ASP A 902 10.22 52.69 45.69
C ASP A 902 8.75 52.97 45.32
N GLY A 903 8.54 53.84 44.33
CA GLY A 903 7.21 54.13 43.78
C GLY A 903 6.30 55.05 44.62
N LYS A 904 6.79 55.66 45.72
CA LYS A 904 6.03 56.65 46.51
C LYS A 904 6.66 58.05 46.50
N LEU A 905 5.84 59.08 46.31
CA LEU A 905 6.25 60.49 46.38
C LEU A 905 6.48 60.90 47.84
N MET A 906 7.71 61.33 48.17
CA MET A 906 8.06 61.82 49.50
C MET A 906 8.03 63.35 49.57
N ASN A 907 7.65 63.91 50.74
CA ASN A 907 7.66 65.36 50.96
C ASN A 907 9.05 65.87 51.41
N LYS A 908 9.27 67.18 51.23
CA LYS A 908 10.55 67.87 51.39
C LYS A 908 11.31 67.56 52.70
N LYS A 909 10.61 67.29 53.81
CA LYS A 909 11.23 67.11 55.14
C LYS A 909 11.80 65.69 55.35
N LYS A 910 11.20 64.67 54.73
CA LYS A 910 11.72 63.29 54.79
C LYS A 910 12.84 63.03 53.78
N THR A 911 12.87 63.77 52.67
CA THR A 911 13.94 63.68 51.67
C THR A 911 15.29 64.16 52.22
N LEU A 912 15.32 65.20 53.07
CA LEU A 912 16.56 65.66 53.70
C LEU A 912 17.17 64.66 54.69
N ILE A 913 16.34 63.97 55.49
CA ILE A 913 16.80 62.99 56.50
C ILE A 913 17.42 61.74 55.85
N ALA A 914 17.00 61.39 54.63
CA ALA A 914 17.59 60.31 53.84
C ALA A 914 18.88 60.72 53.10
N PHE A 915 19.18 62.02 53.05
CA PHE A 915 20.39 62.57 52.41
C PHE A 915 21.56 62.73 53.40
N GLU A 916 21.28 62.81 54.71
CA GLU A 916 22.28 62.95 55.79
C GLU A 916 22.72 61.61 56.42
N ARG A 917 22.09 60.49 56.07
CA ARG A 917 22.51 59.12 56.41
C ARG A 917 23.05 58.44 55.17
#